data_AF-A0A378JVS5-F1
#
_entry.id   AF-A0A378JVS5-F1
#
_cell.length_a   1.000
_cell.length_b   1.000
_cell.length_c   1.000
_cell.angle_alpha   90.00
_cell.angle_beta   90.00
_cell.angle_gamma   90.00
#
_symmetry.space_group_name_H-M   'P 1'
#
loop_
_entity.id
_entity.type
_entity.pdbx_description
1 polymer ?
#
loop_
_entity_poly.entity_id
_entity_poly.type
_entity_poly.pdbx_seq_one_letter_code
_entity_poly.pdbx_strand_id
1 'polypeptide(L)'
;MLEKTDNTLVPKKLHAIWLGGILKEEGKQNIAKWKATNPDYEANVWIDSSTYLVGDSPEAMKQKEEYEQFKEWAKSNQISIIDINPGATDSDPAVIKKTELFTGMNSARYYADELKDPGSNYAAASDILRAEILYHEGGIYFDAEDVFPRNPLGQLNAEKGILVHSYGRDLLNNDLIASVPKGEFISSLRDLIKKNYEELYSQDKRYLTAHRFANLSSFRTQDGDRKTSTIRTSGPGALRKIIGYMTRENLIFPKTYWKTPARQALSWLNNDFNSYEQVAPYFRLNLTEYFNVLITHYTYNSISDAQTRRLLHRFQDAINSQSPSNTMIELLNHVKPLFTEQEIALINNSTDNLFSKFEHHANQAEEFLLYCKYAHVSPKDLHAFIKARGDYYDDTDPMYDHSLNIIKFFHEEFSQGFFGILNLPQSPLRNNYSTWTDSFTGEEQKQLRKQVEKDMMQLRGEKSSFSTQQNKDKGSDTTKDATNTAAQSASLKHENPLKNQQMETNAPTPQNLEKENASNHNQKKTVPKHHIHQSEPKISLMNAYPYGKNGSGRSHLVPAQYNGEFSKYNGDVLKRKILDHFKDKIEQCSTIKELNALIKSIIVTEEFEVLKTPQRMTSAILGLKTSAIEALEDMVNDAVTQIKEKNNTQQLKDEDLISLEDDLEITDKENRDINIPSP
;
A
#
# COMPACT_ATOMS: atom_id res chain seq x y z
N MET A 1 34.17 52.98 -10.82
CA MET A 1 34.82 51.91 -11.59
C MET A 1 34.45 50.61 -10.90
N LEU A 2 33.61 49.77 -11.51
CA LEU A 2 33.38 48.41 -11.03
C LEU A 2 34.63 47.62 -11.42
N GLU A 3 35.42 47.18 -10.44
CA GLU A 3 36.49 46.20 -10.68
C GLU A 3 35.84 45.00 -11.37
N LYS A 4 36.29 44.68 -12.58
CA LYS A 4 35.98 43.40 -13.22
C LYS A 4 36.61 42.34 -12.32
N THR A 5 35.79 41.72 -11.46
CA THR A 5 36.13 40.45 -10.86
C THR A 5 36.52 39.52 -12.00
N ASP A 6 37.67 38.86 -11.86
CA ASP A 6 38.07 37.81 -12.79
C ASP A 6 37.00 36.71 -12.70
N ASN A 7 36.07 36.69 -13.66
CA ASN A 7 34.83 35.89 -13.64
C ASN A 7 35.07 34.37 -13.74
N THR A 8 36.30 33.94 -13.52
CA THR A 8 36.72 32.54 -13.54
C THR A 8 37.38 32.11 -12.21
N LEU A 9 37.79 33.02 -11.33
CA LEU A 9 38.38 32.65 -10.04
C LEU A 9 37.31 32.27 -9.03
N VAL A 10 37.37 31.02 -8.55
CA VAL A 10 36.45 30.52 -7.53
C VAL A 10 36.86 31.08 -6.16
N PRO A 11 35.94 31.70 -5.39
CA PRO A 11 36.22 32.13 -4.02
C PRO A 11 36.74 31.01 -3.13
N LYS A 12 37.63 31.34 -2.19
CA LYS A 12 38.19 30.36 -1.24
C LYS A 12 37.23 30.07 -0.07
N LYS A 13 36.05 29.53 -0.41
CA LYS A 13 34.99 29.17 0.52
C LYS A 13 34.57 27.73 0.31
N LEU A 14 34.45 26.99 1.40
CA LEU A 14 33.99 25.62 1.48
C LEU A 14 32.60 25.63 2.12
N HIS A 15 31.64 24.95 1.48
CA HIS A 15 30.25 24.90 1.91
C HIS A 15 29.77 23.45 2.01
N ALA A 16 29.30 23.08 3.20
CA ALA A 16 28.53 21.86 3.43
C ALA A 16 27.14 22.23 3.96
N ILE A 17 26.13 21.41 3.69
CA ILE A 17 24.76 21.62 4.15
C ILE A 17 24.35 20.45 5.03
N TRP A 18 23.65 20.73 6.14
CA TRP A 18 23.02 19.71 6.95
C TRP A 18 21.66 20.19 7.49
N LEU A 19 20.59 19.48 7.13
CA LEU A 19 19.20 19.83 7.44
C LEU A 19 18.49 18.64 8.13
N GLY A 20 17.46 18.92 8.92
CA GLY A 20 16.61 17.88 9.54
C GLY A 20 17.15 17.28 10.85
N GLY A 21 18.28 17.79 11.35
CA GLY A 21 18.88 17.35 12.60
C GLY A 21 20.30 17.85 12.76
N ILE A 22 21.02 17.32 13.76
CA ILE A 22 22.41 17.71 14.02
C ILE A 22 23.35 16.92 13.11
N LEU A 23 24.40 17.58 12.60
CA LEU A 23 25.43 16.97 11.76
C LEU A 23 26.05 15.76 12.46
N LYS A 24 26.13 14.63 11.75
CA LYS A 24 26.71 13.39 12.26
C LYS A 24 28.24 13.46 12.33
N GLU A 25 28.82 12.54 13.09
CA GLU A 25 30.25 12.50 13.36
C GLU A 25 31.09 12.29 12.09
N GLU A 26 30.64 11.45 11.16
CA GLU A 26 31.31 11.23 9.88
C GLU A 26 31.41 12.53 9.06
N GLY A 27 30.31 13.29 9.01
CA GLY A 27 30.25 14.60 8.37
C GLY A 27 31.16 15.63 9.06
N LYS A 28 31.13 15.69 10.40
CA LYS A 28 32.04 16.55 11.19
C LYS A 28 33.51 16.26 10.84
N GLN A 29 33.91 14.99 10.87
CA GLN A 29 35.28 14.59 10.55
C GLN A 29 35.68 14.97 9.12
N ASN A 30 34.77 14.80 8.15
CA ASN A 30 35.04 15.15 6.76
C ASN A 30 35.23 16.66 6.57
N ILE A 31 34.33 17.49 7.12
CA ILE A 31 34.41 18.95 6.98
C ILE A 31 35.66 19.49 7.67
N ALA A 32 36.00 18.98 8.88
CA ALA A 32 37.24 19.31 9.56
C ALA A 32 38.47 18.95 8.71
N LYS A 33 38.43 17.80 8.01
CA LYS A 33 39.50 17.39 7.10
C LYS A 33 39.61 18.30 5.88
N TRP A 34 38.49 18.73 5.31
CA TRP A 34 38.47 19.72 4.21
C TRP A 34 39.15 21.02 4.64
N LYS A 35 38.81 21.53 5.83
CA LYS A 35 39.43 22.73 6.42
C LYS A 35 40.91 22.53 6.71
N ALA A 36 41.32 21.40 7.30
CA ALA A 36 42.73 21.11 7.58
C ALA A 36 43.58 20.98 6.30
N THR A 37 43.00 20.43 5.22
CA THR A 37 43.66 20.29 3.91
C THR A 37 43.77 21.62 3.16
N ASN A 38 42.87 22.57 3.45
CA ASN A 38 42.76 23.87 2.80
C ASN A 38 42.68 24.98 3.86
N PRO A 39 43.75 25.22 4.64
CA PRO A 39 43.70 26.10 5.80
C PRO A 39 43.36 27.55 5.45
N ASP A 40 43.67 27.98 4.23
CA ASP A 40 43.40 29.30 3.67
C ASP A 40 41.95 29.49 3.16
N TYR A 41 41.13 28.43 3.15
CA TYR A 41 39.71 28.51 2.81
C TYR A 41 38.86 28.78 4.05
N GLU A 42 37.85 29.63 3.91
CA GLU A 42 36.75 29.74 4.88
C GLU A 42 35.90 28.46 4.80
N ALA A 43 35.54 27.86 5.94
CA ALA A 43 34.73 26.65 5.98
C ALA A 43 33.41 26.88 6.70
N ASN A 44 32.31 26.55 6.02
CA ASN A 44 30.95 26.84 6.43
C ASN A 44 30.10 25.58 6.44
N VAL A 45 29.33 25.40 7.52
CA VAL A 45 28.24 24.42 7.59
C VAL A 45 26.92 25.17 7.67
N TRP A 46 26.11 25.01 6.63
CA TRP A 46 24.81 25.66 6.52
C TRP A 46 23.73 24.78 7.12
N ILE A 47 22.93 25.37 8.00
CA ILE A 47 21.82 24.71 8.71
C ILE A 47 20.54 25.54 8.56
N ASP A 48 19.43 24.91 8.90
CA ASP A 48 18.16 25.58 9.12
C ASP A 48 17.57 25.11 10.45
N SER A 49 17.74 25.94 11.48
CA SER A 49 17.29 25.60 12.84
C SER A 49 15.78 25.45 12.97
N SER A 50 14.98 25.84 11.97
CA SER A 50 13.53 25.56 11.96
C SER A 50 13.22 24.06 11.85
N THR A 51 14.20 23.26 11.42
CA THR A 51 14.10 21.81 11.31
C THR A 51 14.42 21.07 12.61
N TYR A 52 14.83 21.78 13.66
CA TYR A 52 15.16 21.18 14.95
C TYR A 52 13.91 20.99 15.82
N LEU A 53 13.95 19.97 16.67
CA LEU A 53 12.89 19.65 17.61
C LEU A 53 12.78 20.77 18.66
N VAL A 54 11.55 21.19 18.91
CA VAL A 54 11.19 22.21 19.89
C VAL A 54 10.49 21.59 21.09
N GLY A 55 10.53 22.29 22.23
CA GLY A 55 9.92 21.84 23.49
C GLY A 55 10.85 20.98 24.36
N ASP A 56 10.25 20.21 25.26
CA ASP A 56 10.94 19.51 26.36
C ASP A 56 10.75 17.99 26.31
N SER A 57 10.52 17.43 25.12
CA SER A 57 10.57 15.97 24.93
C SER A 57 12.01 15.46 25.15
N PRO A 58 12.19 14.19 25.58
CA PRO A 58 13.52 13.61 25.72
C PRO A 58 14.37 13.74 24.44
N GLU A 59 13.76 13.60 23.27
CA GLU A 59 14.40 13.73 21.97
C GLU A 59 14.83 15.18 21.70
N ALA A 60 13.97 16.17 22.01
CA ALA A 60 14.30 17.58 21.86
C ALA A 60 15.42 18.00 22.82
N MET A 61 15.38 17.55 24.08
CA MET A 61 16.43 17.83 25.07
C MET A 61 17.77 17.26 24.62
N LYS A 62 17.79 16.00 24.17
CA LYS A 62 19.00 15.36 23.63
C LYS A 62 19.53 16.12 22.42
N GLN A 63 18.67 16.53 21.50
CA GLN A 63 19.09 17.29 20.33
C GLN A 63 19.68 18.67 20.70
N LYS A 64 19.15 19.34 21.73
CA LYS A 64 19.74 20.59 22.25
C LYS A 64 21.16 20.36 22.79
N GLU A 65 21.39 19.28 23.55
CA GLU A 65 22.73 18.92 24.03
C GLU A 65 23.70 18.63 22.87
N GLU A 66 23.26 17.88 21.87
CA GLU A 66 24.05 17.59 20.66
C GLU A 66 24.38 18.87 19.88
N TYR A 67 23.48 19.85 19.86
CA TYR A 67 23.69 21.14 19.20
C TYR A 67 24.74 22.00 19.92
N GLU A 68 24.78 22.01 21.26
CA GLU A 68 25.84 22.68 22.01
C GLU A 68 27.22 22.07 21.71
N GLN A 69 27.32 20.74 21.68
CA GLN A 69 28.55 20.04 21.29
C GLN A 69 28.95 20.34 19.84
N PHE A 70 27.97 20.51 18.95
CA PHE A 70 28.21 20.90 17.56
C PHE A 70 28.83 22.31 17.45
N LYS A 71 28.38 23.27 18.26
CA LYS A 71 28.98 24.62 18.32
C LYS A 71 30.42 24.60 18.83
N GLU A 72 30.69 23.84 19.89
CA GLU A 72 32.06 23.65 20.43
C GLU A 72 33.00 23.01 19.40
N TRP A 73 32.51 22.00 18.69
CA TRP A 73 33.24 21.37 17.60
C TRP A 73 33.57 22.37 16.48
N ALA A 74 32.59 23.16 16.05
CA ALA A 74 32.77 24.12 14.96
C ALA A 74 33.82 25.18 15.33
N LYS A 75 33.74 25.73 16.54
CA LYS A 75 34.71 26.68 17.09
C LYS A 75 36.12 26.09 17.13
N SER A 76 36.27 24.86 17.62
CA SER A 76 37.57 24.19 17.75
C SER A 76 38.24 23.93 16.39
N ASN A 77 37.45 23.80 15.33
CA ASN A 77 37.94 23.53 13.97
C ASN A 77 37.98 24.77 13.07
N GLN A 78 37.69 25.97 13.60
CA GLN A 78 37.61 27.21 12.83
C GLN A 78 36.62 27.12 11.65
N ILE A 79 35.45 26.55 11.95
CA ILE A 79 34.34 26.37 11.03
C ILE A 79 33.19 27.25 11.51
N SER A 80 32.56 27.97 10.59
CA SER A 80 31.37 28.77 10.88
C SER A 80 30.10 27.94 10.67
N ILE A 81 29.19 28.00 11.64
CA ILE A 81 27.82 27.51 11.47
C ILE A 81 27.01 28.66 10.89
N ILE A 82 26.37 28.46 9.74
CA ILE A 82 25.56 29.48 9.09
C ILE A 82 24.10 29.06 9.17
N ASP A 83 23.31 29.77 9.97
CA ASP A 83 21.87 29.51 10.11
C ASP A 83 21.07 30.45 9.22
N ILE A 84 20.28 29.86 8.31
CA ILE A 84 19.45 30.60 7.36
C ILE A 84 18.01 30.79 7.85
N ASN A 85 17.63 30.15 8.95
CA ASN A 85 16.28 30.26 9.51
C ASN A 85 15.96 31.73 9.86
N PRO A 86 14.93 32.35 9.26
CA PRO A 86 14.51 33.71 9.59
C PRO A 86 14.14 33.91 11.07
N GLY A 87 13.73 32.84 11.75
CA GLY A 87 13.40 32.82 13.17
C GLY A 87 14.55 32.45 14.10
N ALA A 88 15.80 32.36 13.61
CA ALA A 88 16.95 31.97 14.42
C ALA A 88 17.21 32.93 15.60
N THR A 89 17.16 32.41 16.82
CA THR A 89 17.37 33.20 18.05
C THR A 89 18.76 33.02 18.67
N ASP A 90 19.54 32.02 18.24
CA ASP A 90 20.86 31.72 18.80
C ASP A 90 21.78 32.96 18.76
N SER A 91 22.50 33.22 19.84
CA SER A 91 23.40 34.37 19.99
C SER A 91 24.86 33.96 20.09
N ASP A 92 25.19 32.68 19.96
CA ASP A 92 26.56 32.18 19.99
C ASP A 92 27.37 32.77 18.80
N PRO A 93 28.56 33.34 19.04
CA PRO A 93 29.41 33.87 17.96
C PRO A 93 29.83 32.84 16.90
N ALA A 94 29.80 31.55 17.21
CA ALA A 94 30.07 30.48 16.24
C ALA A 94 28.92 30.32 15.21
N VAL A 95 27.75 30.87 15.50
CA VAL A 95 26.54 30.81 14.66
C VAL A 95 26.31 32.15 14.00
N ILE A 96 26.52 32.21 12.69
CA ILE A 96 26.28 33.38 11.86
C ILE A 96 24.89 33.29 11.26
N LYS A 97 24.06 34.30 11.48
CA LYS A 97 22.73 34.39 10.88
C LYS A 97 22.83 34.97 9.48
N LYS A 98 22.28 34.27 8.48
CA LYS A 98 22.16 34.76 7.10
C LYS A 98 20.73 34.63 6.58
N THR A 99 19.80 35.30 7.26
CA THR A 99 18.37 35.26 6.95
C THR A 99 18.05 35.93 5.60
N GLU A 100 18.94 36.82 5.13
CA GLU A 100 18.89 37.43 3.80
C GLU A 100 19.00 36.40 2.68
N LEU A 101 19.69 35.27 2.89
CA LEU A 101 19.77 34.19 1.90
C LEU A 101 18.40 33.54 1.69
N PHE A 102 17.67 33.26 2.78
CA PHE A 102 16.31 32.70 2.71
C PHE A 102 15.34 33.68 2.05
N THR A 103 15.36 34.94 2.47
CA THR A 103 14.44 35.97 1.92
C THR A 103 14.73 36.31 0.46
N GLY A 104 15.98 36.19 0.01
CA GLY A 104 16.40 36.39 -1.38
C GLY A 104 16.32 35.16 -2.28
N MET A 105 15.96 33.98 -1.74
CA MET A 105 15.95 32.72 -2.46
C MET A 105 14.85 32.67 -3.53
N ASN A 106 15.22 32.32 -4.78
CA ASN A 106 14.28 32.26 -5.90
C ASN A 106 13.18 31.23 -5.67
N SER A 107 13.53 30.14 -4.97
CA SER A 107 12.66 29.01 -4.67
C SER A 107 12.23 28.93 -3.20
N ALA A 108 12.19 30.07 -2.47
CA ALA A 108 11.97 30.09 -1.01
C ALA A 108 10.72 29.32 -0.57
N ARG A 109 9.62 29.45 -1.31
CA ARG A 109 8.37 28.70 -1.07
C ARG A 109 8.61 27.19 -1.13
N TYR A 110 9.29 26.73 -2.18
CA TYR A 110 9.52 25.30 -2.41
C TYR A 110 10.50 24.74 -1.40
N TYR A 111 11.57 25.48 -1.09
CA TYR A 111 12.49 25.13 -0.01
C TYR A 111 11.74 24.94 1.31
N ALA A 112 10.92 25.91 1.72
CA ALA A 112 10.12 25.80 2.94
C ALA A 112 9.14 24.62 2.90
N ASP A 113 8.55 24.33 1.73
CA ASP A 113 7.66 23.18 1.55
C ASP A 113 8.40 21.84 1.70
N GLU A 114 9.64 21.72 1.21
CA GLU A 114 10.47 20.52 1.36
C GLU A 114 10.95 20.28 2.80
N LEU A 115 10.91 21.29 3.67
CA LEU A 115 11.23 21.11 5.10
C LEU A 115 10.05 20.60 5.93
N LYS A 116 8.81 20.73 5.44
CA LYS A 116 7.60 20.42 6.21
C LYS A 116 7.42 18.93 6.48
N ASP A 117 7.11 18.62 7.72
CA ASP A 117 6.67 17.31 8.19
C ASP A 117 5.12 17.21 8.19
N PRO A 118 4.52 16.05 7.88
CA PRO A 118 5.15 14.84 7.33
C PRO A 118 5.55 14.99 5.86
N GLY A 119 6.53 14.20 5.43
CA GLY A 119 7.01 14.17 4.04
C GLY A 119 8.09 15.19 3.72
N SER A 120 8.95 15.50 4.68
CA SER A 120 10.12 16.35 4.44
C SER A 120 11.10 15.68 3.47
N ASN A 121 11.69 16.49 2.58
CA ASN A 121 12.70 16.08 1.60
C ASN A 121 13.96 16.94 1.70
N TYR A 122 14.73 16.70 2.75
CA TYR A 122 15.97 17.44 3.01
C TYR A 122 17.02 17.34 1.88
N ALA A 123 17.00 16.28 1.06
CA ALA A 123 17.84 16.21 -0.14
C ALA A 123 17.44 17.28 -1.16
N ALA A 124 16.15 17.40 -1.46
CA ALA A 124 15.62 18.40 -2.39
C ALA A 124 15.76 19.83 -1.83
N ALA A 125 15.57 20.02 -0.52
CA ALA A 125 15.84 21.30 0.15
C ALA A 125 17.34 21.69 0.05
N SER A 126 18.25 20.72 0.26
CA SER A 126 19.70 20.92 0.12
C SER A 126 20.11 21.22 -1.33
N ASP A 127 19.44 20.62 -2.32
CA ASP A 127 19.64 20.95 -3.75
C ASP A 127 19.29 22.41 -4.07
N ILE A 128 18.18 22.91 -3.54
CA ILE A 128 17.81 24.32 -3.68
C ILE A 128 18.87 25.19 -2.99
N LEU A 129 19.18 24.87 -1.73
CA LEU A 129 20.05 25.69 -0.89
C LEU A 129 21.48 25.76 -1.43
N ARG A 130 22.06 24.66 -1.94
CA ARG A 130 23.43 24.69 -2.53
C ARG A 130 23.52 25.60 -3.75
N ALA A 131 22.47 25.65 -4.57
CA ALA A 131 22.44 26.52 -5.74
C ALA A 131 22.39 28.00 -5.32
N GLU A 132 21.62 28.32 -4.29
CA GLU A 132 21.52 29.67 -3.71
C GLU A 132 22.82 30.11 -3.05
N ILE A 133 23.43 29.26 -2.22
CA ILE A 133 24.73 29.53 -1.58
C ILE A 133 25.78 29.86 -2.66
N LEU A 134 25.94 29.00 -3.66
CA LEU A 134 26.96 29.19 -4.70
C LEU A 134 26.69 30.43 -5.57
N TYR A 135 25.42 30.79 -5.79
CA TYR A 135 25.10 32.02 -6.52
C TYR A 135 25.48 33.29 -5.72
N HIS A 136 25.22 33.30 -4.41
CA HIS A 136 25.49 34.46 -3.56
C HIS A 136 26.96 34.56 -3.13
N GLU A 137 27.56 33.44 -2.74
CA GLU A 137 28.88 33.38 -2.10
C GLU A 137 29.99 32.93 -3.06
N GLY A 138 29.63 32.22 -4.14
CA GLY A 138 30.59 31.41 -4.90
C GLY A 138 31.20 30.30 -4.05
N GLY A 139 32.38 29.83 -4.43
CA GLY A 139 33.13 28.84 -3.65
C GLY A 139 32.85 27.41 -4.08
N ILE A 140 32.98 26.48 -3.13
CA ILE A 140 32.92 25.04 -3.39
C ILE A 140 31.92 24.41 -2.42
N TYR A 141 30.86 23.86 -2.96
CA TYR A 141 29.92 22.99 -2.26
C TYR A 141 30.39 21.54 -2.32
N PHE A 142 30.21 20.79 -1.23
CA PHE A 142 30.37 19.34 -1.22
C PHE A 142 29.41 18.64 -0.24
N ASP A 143 28.97 17.44 -0.59
CA ASP A 143 28.17 16.58 0.30
C ASP A 143 29.03 16.14 1.50
N ALA A 144 28.56 16.46 2.71
CA ALA A 144 29.32 16.30 3.95
C ALA A 144 29.78 14.87 4.24
N GLU A 145 29.06 13.85 3.74
CA GLU A 145 29.35 12.43 4.00
C GLU A 145 29.86 11.66 2.77
N ASP A 146 29.88 12.29 1.59
CA ASP A 146 30.12 11.57 0.32
C ASP A 146 31.35 12.06 -0.45
N VAL A 147 31.81 13.28 -0.19
CA VAL A 147 32.93 13.88 -0.94
C VAL A 147 34.03 14.31 0.01
N PHE A 148 35.20 13.66 -0.10
CA PHE A 148 36.33 13.81 0.81
C PHE A 148 37.52 14.48 0.12
N PRO A 149 38.34 15.27 0.85
CA PRO A 149 39.51 15.91 0.27
C PRO A 149 40.62 14.89 0.01
N ARG A 150 41.42 15.16 -1.03
CA ARG A 150 42.62 14.40 -1.38
C ARG A 150 43.89 15.27 -1.30
N ASN A 151 43.93 16.37 -2.04
CA ASN A 151 45.05 17.30 -2.09
C ASN A 151 44.57 18.74 -1.86
N PRO A 152 45.43 19.67 -1.39
CA PRO A 152 45.09 21.08 -1.29
C PRO A 152 44.63 21.65 -2.63
N LEU A 153 43.55 22.44 -2.60
CA LEU A 153 42.89 23.00 -3.78
C LEU A 153 43.71 24.12 -4.44
N GLY A 154 44.49 24.87 -3.65
CA GLY A 154 45.14 26.10 -4.13
C GLY A 154 44.12 27.15 -4.52
N GLN A 155 44.40 27.95 -5.56
CA GLN A 155 43.39 28.83 -6.17
C GLN A 155 42.76 28.11 -7.35
N LEU A 156 41.47 27.78 -7.27
CA LEU A 156 40.76 27.17 -8.39
C LEU A 156 40.33 28.20 -9.42
N ASN A 157 40.42 27.79 -10.69
CA ASN A 157 39.92 28.53 -11.84
C ASN A 157 38.84 27.68 -12.52
N ALA A 158 37.65 28.24 -12.65
CA ALA A 158 36.53 27.71 -13.40
C ALA A 158 36.36 28.58 -14.65
N GLU A 159 36.97 28.18 -15.78
CA GLU A 159 36.98 28.97 -17.02
C GLU A 159 35.59 29.35 -17.53
N LYS A 160 34.59 28.52 -17.24
CA LYS A 160 33.18 28.73 -17.60
C LYS A 160 32.33 29.20 -16.42
N GLY A 161 32.96 29.60 -15.32
CA GLY A 161 32.31 30.05 -14.10
C GLY A 161 31.79 28.92 -13.19
N ILE A 162 31.88 27.64 -13.61
CA ILE A 162 31.46 26.49 -12.83
C ILE A 162 32.37 25.27 -13.05
N LEU A 163 32.55 24.44 -12.02
CA LEU A 163 33.09 23.08 -12.10
C LEU A 163 32.13 22.13 -11.38
N VAL A 164 31.90 20.94 -11.93
CA VAL A 164 30.95 19.97 -11.40
C VAL A 164 31.56 18.58 -11.31
N HIS A 165 31.02 17.77 -10.41
CA HIS A 165 31.42 16.38 -10.29
C HIS A 165 30.88 15.52 -11.44
N SER A 166 31.72 14.58 -11.90
CA SER A 166 31.36 13.60 -12.91
C SER A 166 31.91 12.19 -12.60
N TYR A 167 31.05 11.18 -12.77
CA TYR A 167 31.40 9.75 -12.62
C TYR A 167 31.83 9.08 -13.94
N GLY A 168 32.01 9.85 -15.02
CA GLY A 168 32.34 9.33 -16.34
C GLY A 168 31.69 10.15 -17.44
N ARG A 169 31.82 9.70 -18.70
CA ARG A 169 31.51 10.52 -19.88
C ARG A 169 30.12 11.13 -19.90
N ASP A 170 29.12 10.55 -19.22
CA ASP A 170 27.74 11.06 -19.25
C ASP A 170 27.03 11.36 -17.92
N LEU A 171 27.66 11.03 -16.78
CA LEU A 171 27.02 11.14 -15.47
C LEU A 171 27.58 12.35 -14.71
N LEU A 172 26.79 13.41 -14.64
CA LEU A 172 27.04 14.57 -13.77
C LEU A 172 26.35 14.35 -12.43
N ASN A 173 26.96 14.87 -11.36
CA ASN A 173 26.35 14.88 -10.04
C ASN A 173 26.51 16.28 -9.41
N ASN A 174 25.62 16.60 -8.47
CA ASN A 174 25.58 17.90 -7.77
C ASN A 174 26.11 17.81 -6.32
N ASP A 175 26.69 16.69 -5.94
CA ASP A 175 27.36 16.41 -4.65
C ASP A 175 28.72 17.13 -4.50
N LEU A 176 29.27 17.68 -5.57
CA LEU A 176 30.43 18.59 -5.55
C LEU A 176 30.34 19.59 -6.71
N ILE A 177 30.30 20.88 -6.37
CA ILE A 177 30.20 21.98 -7.33
C ILE A 177 31.11 23.13 -6.88
N ALA A 178 31.95 23.65 -7.77
CA ALA A 178 32.59 24.95 -7.60
C ALA A 178 31.92 25.98 -8.51
N SER A 179 31.72 27.21 -8.02
CA SER A 179 31.16 28.29 -8.83
C SER A 179 31.79 29.63 -8.48
N VAL A 180 31.88 30.50 -9.48
CA VAL A 180 32.00 31.93 -9.23
C VAL A 180 30.63 32.48 -8.78
N PRO A 181 30.58 33.52 -7.94
CA PRO A 181 29.31 34.12 -7.54
C PRO A 181 28.62 34.73 -8.75
N LYS A 182 27.29 34.60 -8.80
CA LYS A 182 26.43 35.13 -9.89
C LYS A 182 26.84 34.66 -11.31
N GLY A 183 27.49 33.50 -11.42
CA GLY A 183 27.83 32.89 -12.70
C GLY A 183 26.60 32.50 -13.52
N GLU A 184 26.73 32.47 -14.85
CA GLU A 184 25.63 32.16 -15.77
C GLU A 184 25.02 30.77 -15.52
N PHE A 185 25.85 29.74 -15.34
CA PHE A 185 25.41 28.37 -15.08
C PHE A 185 24.67 28.23 -13.75
N ILE A 186 25.20 28.82 -12.67
CA ILE A 186 24.57 28.71 -11.34
C ILE A 186 23.27 29.53 -11.27
N SER A 187 23.20 30.68 -11.96
CA SER A 187 21.96 31.43 -12.13
C SER A 187 20.91 30.61 -12.87
N SER A 188 21.30 30.00 -14.00
CA SER A 188 20.42 29.17 -14.81
C SER A 188 19.93 27.93 -14.05
N LEU A 189 20.77 27.34 -13.20
CA LEU A 189 20.37 26.23 -12.32
C LEU A 189 19.27 26.67 -11.34
N ARG A 190 19.44 27.81 -10.65
CA ARG A 190 18.43 28.35 -9.73
C ARG A 190 17.09 28.56 -10.43
N ASP A 191 17.11 29.17 -11.60
CA ASP A 191 15.90 29.46 -12.37
C ASP A 191 15.22 28.18 -12.88
N LEU A 192 16.00 27.18 -13.30
CA LEU A 192 15.46 25.91 -13.74
C LEU A 192 14.86 25.10 -12.58
N ILE A 193 15.50 25.09 -11.40
CA ILE A 193 14.93 24.44 -10.21
C ILE A 193 13.56 25.05 -9.90
N LYS A 194 13.47 26.38 -9.86
CA LYS A 194 12.19 27.09 -9.66
C LYS A 194 11.14 26.67 -10.68
N LYS A 195 11.51 26.65 -11.97
CA LYS A 195 10.60 26.24 -13.06
C LYS A 195 10.14 24.78 -12.92
N ASN A 196 11.04 23.86 -12.57
CA ASN A 196 10.68 22.46 -12.39
C ASN A 196 9.69 22.29 -11.22
N TYR A 197 9.84 23.05 -10.14
CA TYR A 197 8.87 23.06 -9.05
C TYR A 197 7.52 23.69 -9.45
N GLU A 198 7.53 24.77 -10.24
CA GLU A 198 6.30 25.33 -10.81
C GLU A 198 5.55 24.29 -11.64
N GLU A 199 6.28 23.52 -12.45
CA GLU A 199 5.72 22.41 -13.22
C GLU A 199 5.16 21.31 -12.31
N LEU A 200 5.93 20.86 -11.31
CA LEU A 200 5.50 19.84 -10.35
C LEU A 200 4.22 20.24 -9.60
N TYR A 201 4.08 21.51 -9.21
CA TYR A 201 2.89 22.03 -8.53
C TYR A 201 1.70 22.25 -9.47
N SER A 202 1.94 22.38 -10.78
CA SER A 202 0.89 22.49 -11.80
C SER A 202 0.34 21.14 -12.24
N GLN A 203 1.08 20.06 -12.00
CA GLN A 203 0.66 18.69 -12.28
C GLN A 203 -0.43 18.24 -11.32
N ASP A 204 -0.98 17.06 -11.60
CA ASP A 204 -1.86 16.38 -10.67
C ASP A 204 -1.18 16.22 -9.30
N LYS A 205 -1.92 16.51 -8.22
CA LYS A 205 -1.43 16.46 -6.83
C LYS A 205 -0.72 15.15 -6.48
N ARG A 206 -1.07 14.04 -7.15
CA ARG A 206 -0.43 12.73 -6.99
C ARG A 206 1.08 12.79 -7.22
N TYR A 207 1.58 13.59 -8.17
CA TYR A 207 3.01 13.75 -8.41
C TYR A 207 3.71 14.50 -7.27
N LEU A 208 3.05 15.52 -6.71
CA LEU A 208 3.57 16.24 -5.55
C LEU A 208 3.58 15.34 -4.30
N THR A 209 2.54 14.54 -4.10
CA THR A 209 2.50 13.53 -3.02
C THR A 209 3.63 12.53 -3.17
N ALA A 210 3.81 11.95 -4.36
CA ALA A 210 4.89 11.00 -4.63
C ALA A 210 6.29 11.62 -4.51
N HIS A 211 6.43 12.93 -4.78
CA HIS A 211 7.66 13.69 -4.54
C HIS A 211 7.99 13.81 -3.05
N ARG A 212 7.00 14.18 -2.22
CA ARG A 212 7.21 14.45 -0.79
C ARG A 212 7.37 13.19 0.04
N PHE A 213 6.59 12.16 -0.26
CA PHE A 213 6.54 10.95 0.56
C PHE A 213 7.29 9.79 -0.09
N ALA A 214 8.33 9.31 0.59
CA ALA A 214 9.02 8.10 0.17
C ALA A 214 8.02 6.94 0.06
N ASN A 215 8.21 6.08 -0.95
CA ASN A 215 7.38 4.89 -1.17
C ASN A 215 5.90 5.14 -1.52
N LEU A 216 5.44 6.39 -1.70
CA LEU A 216 4.06 6.72 -2.08
C LEU A 216 3.90 7.10 -3.56
N SER A 217 4.47 6.30 -4.45
CA SER A 217 4.15 6.36 -5.88
C SER A 217 3.04 5.36 -6.24
N SER A 218 2.39 5.56 -7.38
CA SER A 218 1.42 4.62 -7.94
C SER A 218 1.76 4.30 -9.39
N PHE A 219 1.06 3.31 -9.94
CA PHE A 219 1.13 2.97 -11.36
C PHE A 219 0.76 4.14 -12.31
N ARG A 220 0.10 5.18 -11.79
CA ARG A 220 -0.26 6.41 -12.55
C ARG A 220 0.76 7.54 -12.39
N THR A 221 1.73 7.40 -11.51
CA THR A 221 2.85 8.33 -11.37
C THR A 221 4.10 7.72 -11.98
N GLN A 222 4.09 7.49 -13.29
CA GLN A 222 5.28 7.01 -14.03
C GLN A 222 6.46 7.97 -13.77
N ASP A 223 7.60 7.43 -13.34
CA ASP A 223 8.80 8.18 -12.93
C ASP A 223 8.54 9.26 -11.85
N GLY A 224 7.42 9.16 -11.14
CA GLY A 224 6.97 10.14 -10.15
C GLY A 224 7.45 9.83 -8.73
N ASP A 225 8.15 8.71 -8.52
CA ASP A 225 8.70 8.38 -7.21
C ASP A 225 9.64 9.48 -6.71
N ARG A 226 9.74 9.61 -5.38
CA ARG A 226 10.53 10.66 -4.72
C ARG A 226 11.96 10.77 -5.25
N LYS A 227 12.65 9.66 -5.51
CA LYS A 227 14.03 9.67 -5.98
C LYS A 227 14.11 10.27 -7.38
N THR A 228 13.34 9.73 -8.31
CA THR A 228 13.35 10.15 -9.72
C THR A 228 12.88 11.59 -9.84
N SER A 229 11.83 11.96 -9.09
CA SER A 229 11.32 13.31 -9.02
C SER A 229 12.35 14.29 -8.45
N THR A 230 13.04 13.97 -7.35
CA THR A 230 14.10 14.83 -6.77
C THR A 230 15.25 15.04 -7.76
N ILE A 231 15.74 13.96 -8.39
CA ILE A 231 16.81 14.04 -9.40
C ILE A 231 16.42 14.99 -10.55
N ARG A 232 15.17 14.91 -11.02
CA ARG A 232 14.67 15.72 -12.13
C ARG A 232 14.42 17.17 -11.74
N THR A 233 13.85 17.40 -10.56
CA THR A 233 13.34 18.69 -10.12
C THR A 233 14.45 19.60 -9.61
N SER A 234 15.27 19.11 -8.68
CA SER A 234 16.29 19.91 -8.00
C SER A 234 17.71 19.36 -8.15
N GLY A 235 17.84 18.06 -8.40
CA GLY A 235 19.11 17.34 -8.36
C GLY A 235 19.92 17.34 -9.67
N PRO A 236 20.69 16.27 -9.92
CA PRO A 236 21.58 16.16 -11.09
C PRO A 236 20.89 16.28 -12.46
N GLY A 237 19.60 15.96 -12.55
CA GLY A 237 18.81 16.12 -13.76
C GLY A 237 18.62 17.59 -14.15
N ALA A 238 18.43 18.48 -13.17
CA ALA A 238 18.38 19.92 -13.41
C ALA A 238 19.75 20.44 -13.86
N LEU A 239 20.83 20.02 -13.18
CA LEU A 239 22.20 20.39 -13.55
C LEU A 239 22.56 19.96 -14.98
N ARG A 240 22.20 18.73 -15.36
CA ARG A 240 22.45 18.19 -16.71
C ARG A 240 21.69 18.96 -17.79
N LYS A 241 20.47 19.44 -17.51
CA LYS A 241 19.69 20.26 -18.47
C LYS A 241 20.38 21.60 -18.77
N ILE A 242 21.07 22.21 -17.81
CA ILE A 242 21.79 23.47 -18.02
C ILE A 242 23.14 23.24 -18.71
N ILE A 243 23.91 22.22 -18.30
CA ILE A 243 25.24 21.98 -18.85
C ILE A 243 25.18 21.35 -20.26
N GLY A 244 24.12 20.60 -20.56
CA GLY A 244 23.94 19.92 -21.84
C GLY A 244 24.97 18.82 -22.09
N TYR A 245 25.21 18.51 -23.37
CA TYR A 245 26.18 17.51 -23.84
C TYR A 245 27.53 18.12 -24.26
N MET A 246 27.81 19.38 -23.90
CA MET A 246 29.03 20.09 -24.33
C MET A 246 30.32 19.35 -23.93
N THR A 247 31.42 19.61 -24.64
CA THR A 247 32.76 19.08 -24.31
C THR A 247 33.12 19.40 -22.86
N ARG A 248 33.15 18.35 -22.03
CA ARG A 248 33.02 18.46 -20.58
C ARG A 248 34.31 18.85 -19.86
N GLU A 249 35.47 18.73 -20.51
CA GLU A 249 36.78 18.81 -19.83
C GLU A 249 36.96 20.09 -19.01
N ASN A 250 36.51 21.25 -19.51
CA ASN A 250 36.64 22.54 -18.83
C ASN A 250 35.53 22.82 -17.80
N LEU A 251 34.65 21.86 -17.55
CA LEU A 251 33.56 21.92 -16.58
C LEU A 251 33.69 20.86 -15.47
N ILE A 252 34.65 19.93 -15.56
CA ILE A 252 34.80 18.86 -14.58
C ILE A 252 35.70 19.30 -13.43
N PHE A 253 35.23 19.08 -12.20
CA PHE A 253 36.03 19.27 -11.01
C PHE A 253 37.21 18.27 -10.99
N PRO A 254 38.48 18.72 -10.94
CA PRO A 254 39.62 17.82 -11.11
C PRO A 254 39.69 16.72 -10.03
N LYS A 255 39.76 15.46 -10.48
CA LYS A 255 39.79 14.25 -9.63
C LYS A 255 41.01 14.15 -8.70
N THR A 256 42.01 15.00 -8.91
CA THR A 256 43.20 15.11 -8.05
C THR A 256 42.85 15.66 -6.66
N TYR A 257 41.78 16.43 -6.53
CA TYR A 257 41.45 17.13 -5.28
C TYR A 257 40.46 16.41 -4.37
N TRP A 258 39.71 15.44 -4.90
CA TRP A 258 38.65 14.78 -4.15
C TRP A 258 38.67 13.26 -4.32
N LYS A 259 37.91 12.59 -3.45
CA LYS A 259 37.59 11.16 -3.54
C LYS A 259 36.22 10.88 -2.93
N THR A 260 35.58 9.81 -3.36
CA THR A 260 34.34 9.28 -2.77
C THR A 260 34.64 8.03 -1.93
N PRO A 261 33.81 7.72 -0.91
CA PRO A 261 33.89 6.47 -0.18
C PRO A 261 33.46 5.29 -1.07
N ALA A 262 33.72 4.07 -0.61
CA ALA A 262 33.30 2.85 -1.32
C ALA A 262 31.76 2.67 -1.34
N ARG A 263 31.05 3.26 -0.38
CA ARG A 263 29.59 3.30 -0.30
C ARG A 263 29.16 4.73 0.01
N GLN A 264 28.17 5.22 -0.74
CA GLN A 264 27.59 6.54 -0.52
C GLN A 264 26.61 6.54 0.65
N ALA A 265 26.50 7.67 1.33
CA ALA A 265 25.52 7.94 2.36
C ALA A 265 24.16 8.23 1.72
N LEU A 266 23.39 7.17 1.45
CA LEU A 266 22.01 7.26 0.94
C LEU A 266 20.99 7.51 2.06
N SER A 267 21.37 8.26 3.10
CA SER A 267 20.53 8.50 4.28
C SER A 267 19.20 9.20 3.96
N TRP A 268 19.16 9.93 2.85
CA TRP A 268 17.98 10.61 2.32
C TRP A 268 17.05 9.70 1.48
N LEU A 269 17.52 8.51 1.10
CA LEU A 269 16.82 7.58 0.21
C LEU A 269 16.47 6.29 0.97
N ASN A 270 15.32 6.29 1.66
CA ASN A 270 14.72 5.06 2.19
C ASN A 270 13.63 4.55 1.25
N ASN A 271 14.04 4.11 0.06
CA ASN A 271 13.15 3.44 -0.90
C ASN A 271 13.16 1.91 -0.73
N ASP A 272 13.77 1.43 0.35
CA ASP A 272 13.78 0.00 0.63
C ASP A 272 12.46 -0.33 1.33
N PHE A 273 11.58 -1.04 0.61
CA PHE A 273 10.37 -1.65 1.16
C PHE A 273 10.74 -2.83 2.07
N ASN A 274 11.36 -2.54 3.22
CA ASN A 274 11.87 -3.52 4.17
C ASN A 274 10.83 -3.91 5.22
N SER A 275 9.80 -3.09 5.44
CA SER A 275 8.75 -3.32 6.44
C SER A 275 7.33 -3.17 5.87
N TYR A 276 6.35 -3.71 6.59
CA TYR A 276 4.93 -3.60 6.22
C TYR A 276 4.41 -2.17 6.32
N GLU A 277 4.92 -1.40 7.27
CA GLU A 277 4.62 0.02 7.45
C GLU A 277 5.06 0.85 6.23
N GLN A 278 6.06 0.39 5.47
CA GLN A 278 6.54 1.03 4.25
C GLN A 278 5.77 0.59 2.99
N VAL A 279 5.43 -0.70 2.84
CA VAL A 279 4.76 -1.22 1.63
C VAL A 279 3.23 -1.11 1.66
N ALA A 280 2.61 -1.14 2.84
CA ALA A 280 1.15 -1.05 2.94
C ALA A 280 0.59 0.27 2.36
N PRO A 281 1.16 1.45 2.64
CA PRO A 281 0.71 2.70 2.03
C PRO A 281 0.82 2.70 0.49
N TYR A 282 1.89 2.11 -0.06
CA TYR A 282 2.05 1.93 -1.51
C TYR A 282 0.93 1.07 -2.10
N PHE A 283 0.63 -0.08 -1.48
CA PHE A 283 -0.45 -0.96 -1.93
C PHE A 283 -1.80 -0.22 -1.92
N ARG A 284 -2.13 0.44 -0.80
CA ARG A 284 -3.39 1.18 -0.62
C ARG A 284 -3.54 2.29 -1.64
N LEU A 285 -2.48 3.05 -1.91
CA LEU A 285 -2.49 4.11 -2.92
C LEU A 285 -2.78 3.54 -4.33
N ASN A 286 -2.17 2.42 -4.70
CA ASN A 286 -2.45 1.77 -5.99
C ASN A 286 -3.91 1.28 -6.07
N LEU A 287 -4.49 0.77 -4.98
CA LEU A 287 -5.91 0.40 -4.95
C LEU A 287 -6.83 1.62 -5.09
N THR A 288 -6.50 2.72 -4.43
CA THR A 288 -7.21 4.00 -4.59
C THR A 288 -7.15 4.51 -6.04
N GLU A 289 -5.99 4.43 -6.67
CA GLU A 289 -5.84 4.82 -8.08
C GLU A 289 -6.61 3.92 -9.04
N TYR A 290 -6.74 2.62 -8.74
CA TYR A 290 -7.62 1.73 -9.49
C TYR A 290 -9.09 2.19 -9.44
N PHE A 291 -9.60 2.58 -8.27
CA PHE A 291 -10.95 3.15 -8.18
C PHE A 291 -11.08 4.48 -8.91
N ASN A 292 -10.07 5.35 -8.85
CA ASN A 292 -10.05 6.59 -9.64
C ASN A 292 -10.16 6.30 -11.16
N VAL A 293 -9.48 5.27 -11.66
CA VAL A 293 -9.58 4.83 -13.07
C VAL A 293 -10.98 4.32 -13.38
N LEU A 294 -11.56 3.47 -12.53
CA LEU A 294 -12.92 2.98 -12.73
C LEU A 294 -13.96 4.11 -12.73
N ILE A 295 -13.89 5.02 -11.76
CA ILE A 295 -14.81 6.16 -11.68
C ILE A 295 -14.71 7.01 -12.95
N THR A 296 -13.49 7.28 -13.41
CA THR A 296 -13.23 7.99 -14.67
C THR A 296 -13.85 7.24 -15.84
N HIS A 297 -13.61 5.93 -15.96
CA HIS A 297 -14.19 5.09 -17.01
C HIS A 297 -15.72 5.18 -17.02
N TYR A 298 -16.40 4.99 -15.88
CA TYR A 298 -17.85 5.08 -15.81
C TYR A 298 -18.37 6.49 -16.10
N THR A 299 -17.66 7.53 -15.66
CA THR A 299 -18.05 8.92 -15.90
C THR A 299 -18.08 9.25 -17.40
N TYR A 300 -17.14 8.70 -18.19
CA TYR A 300 -17.00 9.02 -19.62
C TYR A 300 -17.62 7.99 -20.58
N ASN A 301 -17.68 6.70 -20.21
CA ASN A 301 -18.09 5.62 -21.13
C ASN A 301 -19.50 5.09 -20.89
N SER A 302 -20.15 5.41 -19.76
CA SER A 302 -21.47 4.87 -19.47
C SER A 302 -22.60 5.80 -19.94
N ILE A 303 -23.78 5.21 -20.15
CA ILE A 303 -25.08 5.88 -20.39
C ILE A 303 -25.54 6.70 -19.16
N SER A 304 -24.64 6.98 -18.20
CA SER A 304 -24.90 7.73 -16.99
C SER A 304 -25.56 9.06 -17.33
N ASP A 305 -26.69 9.32 -16.69
CA ASP A 305 -27.35 10.61 -16.75
C ASP A 305 -26.53 11.66 -15.96
N ALA A 306 -26.95 12.92 -16.01
CA ALA A 306 -26.22 14.02 -15.38
C ALA A 306 -26.14 13.91 -13.85
N GLN A 307 -27.12 13.30 -13.20
CA GLN A 307 -27.12 13.06 -11.75
C GLN A 307 -26.08 12.01 -11.39
N THR A 308 -26.04 10.89 -12.12
CA THR A 308 -25.04 9.84 -11.89
C THR A 308 -23.62 10.35 -12.08
N ARG A 309 -23.33 11.14 -13.12
CA ARG A 309 -22.01 11.77 -13.31
C ARG A 309 -21.60 12.66 -12.14
N ARG A 310 -22.53 13.46 -11.61
CA ARG A 310 -22.26 14.31 -10.44
C ARG A 310 -21.93 13.48 -9.20
N LEU A 311 -22.64 12.37 -8.98
CA LEU A 311 -22.37 11.46 -7.88
C LEU A 311 -21.00 10.78 -8.01
N LEU A 312 -20.62 10.36 -9.22
CA LEU A 312 -19.31 9.77 -9.51
C LEU A 312 -18.17 10.77 -9.24
N HIS A 313 -18.30 12.03 -9.66
CA HIS A 313 -17.31 13.07 -9.31
C HIS A 313 -17.24 13.29 -7.80
N ARG A 314 -18.39 13.38 -7.11
CA ARG A 314 -18.43 13.52 -5.65
C ARG A 314 -17.75 12.34 -4.95
N PHE A 315 -17.90 11.14 -5.50
CA PHE A 315 -17.29 9.92 -4.97
C PHE A 315 -15.77 9.91 -5.19
N GLN A 316 -15.30 10.34 -6.36
CA GLN A 316 -13.88 10.55 -6.63
C GLN A 316 -13.26 11.59 -5.69
N ASP A 317 -13.92 12.74 -5.50
CA ASP A 317 -13.46 13.79 -4.59
C ASP A 317 -13.39 13.29 -3.14
N ALA A 318 -14.39 12.52 -2.70
CA ALA A 318 -14.42 11.92 -1.37
C ALA A 318 -13.24 10.97 -1.14
N ILE A 319 -12.95 10.09 -2.10
CA ILE A 319 -11.81 9.15 -2.05
C ILE A 319 -10.48 9.92 -1.97
N ASN A 320 -10.32 10.97 -2.78
CA ASN A 320 -9.06 11.71 -2.86
C ASN A 320 -8.84 12.69 -1.69
N SER A 321 -9.91 13.05 -0.96
CA SER A 321 -9.83 14.00 0.15
C SER A 321 -8.99 13.53 1.35
N GLN A 322 -8.76 12.23 1.48
CA GLN A 322 -7.99 11.61 2.56
C GLN A 322 -6.78 10.83 2.03
N SER A 323 -6.31 11.11 0.81
CA SER A 323 -5.16 10.40 0.24
C SER A 323 -3.83 11.09 0.63
N PRO A 324 -2.84 10.38 1.20
CA PRO A 324 -2.87 8.96 1.56
C PRO A 324 -3.61 8.70 2.90
N SER A 325 -4.47 7.69 2.94
CA SER A 325 -5.16 7.28 4.17
C SER A 325 -4.31 6.29 4.97
N ASN A 326 -4.48 6.21 6.29
CA ASN A 326 -3.73 5.21 7.07
C ASN A 326 -4.19 3.78 6.72
N THR A 327 -5.49 3.58 6.51
CA THR A 327 -6.07 2.30 6.03
C THR A 327 -7.18 2.53 5.01
N MET A 328 -7.52 1.50 4.22
CA MET A 328 -8.67 1.56 3.33
C MET A 328 -10.00 1.52 4.10
N ILE A 329 -10.04 0.91 5.29
CA ILE A 329 -11.21 0.90 6.17
C ILE A 329 -11.49 2.31 6.71
N GLU A 330 -10.45 3.04 7.14
CA GLU A 330 -10.60 4.45 7.52
C GLU A 330 -11.10 5.30 6.36
N LEU A 331 -10.58 5.06 5.15
CA LEU A 331 -11.06 5.75 3.96
C LEU A 331 -12.53 5.42 3.68
N LEU A 332 -12.94 4.15 3.79
CA LEU A 332 -14.33 3.73 3.66
C LEU A 332 -15.22 4.41 4.71
N ASN A 333 -14.79 4.46 5.96
CA ASN A 333 -15.53 5.09 7.06
C ASN A 333 -15.66 6.61 6.88
N HIS A 334 -14.70 7.25 6.19
CA HIS A 334 -14.80 8.65 5.79
C HIS A 334 -15.75 8.85 4.61
N VAL A 335 -15.68 7.98 3.61
CA VAL A 335 -16.42 8.16 2.34
C VAL A 335 -17.88 7.73 2.46
N LYS A 336 -18.18 6.57 3.08
CA LYS A 336 -19.53 5.98 3.14
C LYS A 336 -20.59 6.92 3.73
N PRO A 337 -20.34 7.66 4.83
CA PRO A 337 -21.32 8.59 5.38
C PRO A 337 -21.65 9.80 4.50
N LEU A 338 -20.87 10.08 3.45
CA LEU A 338 -21.09 11.20 2.52
C LEU A 338 -22.14 10.88 1.42
N PHE A 339 -22.70 9.67 1.44
CA PHE A 339 -23.68 9.18 0.47
C PHE A 339 -24.87 8.54 1.19
N THR A 340 -26.07 8.85 0.72
CA THR A 340 -27.29 8.18 1.17
C THR A 340 -27.42 6.79 0.54
N GLU A 341 -28.22 5.91 1.12
CA GLU A 341 -28.48 4.58 0.56
C GLU A 341 -29.04 4.65 -0.88
N GLN A 342 -29.86 5.65 -1.18
CA GLN A 342 -30.41 5.89 -2.51
C GLN A 342 -29.31 6.30 -3.51
N GLU A 343 -28.39 7.16 -3.10
CA GLU A 343 -27.25 7.55 -3.94
C GLU A 343 -26.29 6.38 -4.18
N ILE A 344 -26.02 5.57 -3.16
CA ILE A 344 -25.22 4.34 -3.28
C ILE A 344 -25.90 3.36 -4.25
N ALA A 345 -27.20 3.14 -4.10
CA ALA A 345 -27.97 2.29 -5.01
C ALA A 345 -27.94 2.81 -6.44
N LEU A 346 -28.05 4.13 -6.64
CA LEU A 346 -27.98 4.75 -7.97
C LEU A 346 -26.59 4.57 -8.61
N ILE A 347 -25.51 4.80 -7.85
CA ILE A 347 -24.14 4.54 -8.32
C ILE A 347 -23.99 3.06 -8.70
N ASN A 348 -24.42 2.14 -7.83
CA ASN A 348 -24.28 0.71 -8.06
C ASN A 348 -25.10 0.20 -9.25
N ASN A 349 -26.31 0.70 -9.45
CA ASN A 349 -27.18 0.28 -10.57
C ASN A 349 -26.70 0.83 -11.92
N SER A 350 -26.05 2.00 -11.90
CA SER A 350 -25.56 2.66 -13.12
C SER A 350 -24.11 2.28 -13.47
N THR A 351 -23.49 1.46 -12.64
CA THR A 351 -22.13 0.95 -12.79
C THR A 351 -22.13 -0.56 -12.56
N ASP A 352 -20.99 -1.23 -12.64
CA ASP A 352 -20.89 -2.61 -12.18
C ASP A 352 -20.66 -2.67 -10.66
N ASN A 353 -21.68 -2.24 -9.89
CA ASN A 353 -21.68 -2.23 -8.41
C ASN A 353 -20.47 -1.50 -7.79
N LEU A 354 -20.08 -0.37 -8.37
CA LEU A 354 -18.81 0.31 -8.08
C LEU A 354 -18.63 0.65 -6.59
N PHE A 355 -19.66 1.17 -5.92
CA PHE A 355 -19.58 1.55 -4.52
C PHE A 355 -19.46 0.32 -3.61
N SER A 356 -20.24 -0.72 -3.91
CA SER A 356 -20.14 -1.99 -3.18
C SER A 356 -18.80 -2.69 -3.41
N LYS A 357 -18.21 -2.59 -4.62
CA LYS A 357 -16.85 -3.04 -4.88
C LYS A 357 -15.83 -2.28 -4.04
N PHE A 358 -15.96 -0.95 -3.93
CA PHE A 358 -15.11 -0.14 -3.07
C PHE A 358 -15.17 -0.59 -1.60
N GLU A 359 -16.37 -0.81 -1.06
CA GLU A 359 -16.55 -1.32 0.31
C GLU A 359 -15.92 -2.71 0.51
N HIS A 360 -16.08 -3.61 -0.46
CA HIS A 360 -15.48 -4.94 -0.43
C HIS A 360 -13.96 -4.88 -0.46
N HIS A 361 -13.39 -4.19 -1.46
CA HIS A 361 -11.94 -4.07 -1.64
C HIS A 361 -11.27 -3.34 -0.48
N ALA A 362 -11.95 -2.39 0.17
CA ALA A 362 -11.42 -1.72 1.36
C ALA A 362 -11.18 -2.69 2.52
N ASN A 363 -12.12 -3.60 2.78
CA ASN A 363 -11.93 -4.65 3.77
C ASN A 363 -10.89 -5.68 3.33
N GLN A 364 -10.96 -6.09 2.07
CA GLN A 364 -10.06 -7.11 1.51
C GLN A 364 -8.60 -6.64 1.45
N ALA A 365 -8.35 -5.34 1.25
CA ALA A 365 -7.02 -4.74 1.30
C ALA A 365 -6.33 -4.96 2.65
N GLU A 366 -7.02 -4.63 3.73
CA GLU A 366 -6.45 -4.77 5.07
C GLU A 366 -6.30 -6.26 5.45
N GLU A 367 -7.28 -7.09 5.08
CA GLU A 367 -7.20 -8.53 5.28
C GLU A 367 -5.99 -9.13 4.52
N PHE A 368 -5.81 -8.75 3.25
CA PHE A 368 -4.70 -9.20 2.41
C PHE A 368 -3.33 -8.78 2.97
N LEU A 369 -3.20 -7.53 3.43
CA LEU A 369 -1.96 -7.03 4.03
C LEU A 369 -1.64 -7.75 5.36
N LEU A 370 -2.64 -8.03 6.19
CA LEU A 370 -2.47 -8.82 7.41
C LEU A 370 -2.08 -10.28 7.11
N TYR A 371 -2.70 -10.91 6.10
CA TYR A 371 -2.26 -12.22 5.66
C TYR A 371 -0.81 -12.20 5.19
N CYS A 372 -0.42 -11.24 4.35
CA CYS A 372 0.98 -11.12 3.91
C CYS A 372 1.92 -11.01 5.12
N LYS A 373 1.57 -10.16 6.09
CA LYS A 373 2.35 -9.96 7.33
C LYS A 373 2.49 -11.24 8.14
N TYR A 374 1.39 -11.94 8.41
CA TYR A 374 1.39 -13.15 9.25
C TYR A 374 1.88 -14.40 8.52
N ALA A 375 1.78 -14.43 7.20
CA ALA A 375 2.37 -15.43 6.33
C ALA A 375 3.87 -15.20 6.09
N HIS A 376 4.46 -14.16 6.69
CA HIS A 376 5.86 -13.79 6.50
C HIS A 376 6.25 -13.54 5.04
N VAL A 377 5.31 -13.05 4.23
CA VAL A 377 5.65 -12.56 2.88
C VAL A 377 6.65 -11.42 3.03
N SER A 378 7.72 -11.45 2.23
CA SER A 378 8.71 -10.38 2.21
C SER A 378 8.07 -9.07 1.71
N PRO A 379 8.18 -7.95 2.45
CA PRO A 379 7.67 -6.66 2.00
C PRO A 379 8.26 -6.21 0.65
N LYS A 380 9.50 -6.59 0.35
CA LYS A 380 10.14 -6.34 -0.96
C LYS A 380 9.48 -7.12 -2.07
N ASP A 381 9.12 -8.38 -1.81
CA ASP A 381 8.48 -9.24 -2.79
C ASP A 381 7.05 -8.74 -3.06
N LEU A 382 6.33 -8.30 -2.02
CA LEU A 382 5.02 -7.65 -2.17
C LEU A 382 5.11 -6.37 -3.00
N HIS A 383 6.06 -5.48 -2.70
CA HIS A 383 6.29 -4.29 -3.50
C HIS A 383 6.60 -4.65 -4.96
N ALA A 384 7.53 -5.59 -5.18
CA ALA A 384 7.94 -5.99 -6.52
C ALA A 384 6.78 -6.62 -7.32
N PHE A 385 5.92 -7.41 -6.67
CA PHE A 385 4.71 -7.95 -7.28
C PHE A 385 3.75 -6.86 -7.77
N ILE A 386 3.47 -5.86 -6.93
CA ILE A 386 2.58 -4.75 -7.28
C ILE A 386 3.21 -3.86 -8.35
N LYS A 387 4.49 -3.51 -8.20
CA LYS A 387 5.23 -2.71 -9.16
C LYS A 387 5.27 -3.37 -10.53
N ALA A 388 5.58 -4.67 -10.59
CA ALA A 388 5.65 -5.42 -11.84
C ALA A 388 4.32 -5.40 -12.60
N ARG A 389 3.19 -5.31 -11.91
CA ARG A 389 1.86 -5.16 -12.53
C ARG A 389 1.59 -3.72 -12.97
N GLY A 390 2.03 -2.75 -12.17
CA GLY A 390 1.94 -1.32 -12.50
C GLY A 390 2.74 -0.93 -13.74
N ASP A 391 3.89 -1.57 -13.97
CA ASP A 391 4.75 -1.33 -15.14
C ASP A 391 4.06 -1.68 -16.49
N TYR A 392 2.94 -2.44 -16.49
CA TYR A 392 2.13 -2.75 -17.69
C TYR A 392 0.92 -1.83 -17.89
N TYR A 393 0.76 -0.80 -17.06
CA TYR A 393 -0.35 0.13 -17.18
C TYR A 393 -0.10 1.19 -18.26
N ASP A 394 -1.13 1.46 -19.06
CA ASP A 394 -1.16 2.49 -20.09
C ASP A 394 -2.39 3.39 -19.89
N ASP A 395 -2.18 4.70 -19.74
CA ASP A 395 -3.27 5.68 -19.58
C ASP A 395 -4.10 5.87 -20.85
N THR A 396 -3.59 5.49 -22.03
CA THR A 396 -4.29 5.64 -23.32
C THR A 396 -5.31 4.53 -23.60
N ASP A 397 -5.09 3.35 -23.00
CA ASP A 397 -6.04 2.24 -23.02
C ASP A 397 -6.05 1.54 -21.64
N PRO A 398 -6.69 2.15 -20.63
CA PRO A 398 -6.61 1.69 -19.24
C PRO A 398 -7.28 0.34 -19.00
N MET A 399 -8.06 -0.17 -19.97
CA MET A 399 -8.76 -1.45 -19.90
C MET A 399 -8.06 -2.56 -20.71
N TYR A 400 -6.84 -2.33 -21.21
CA TYR A 400 -6.10 -3.29 -22.03
C TYR A 400 -5.97 -4.67 -21.36
N ASP A 401 -6.24 -5.73 -22.14
CA ASP A 401 -6.20 -7.15 -21.73
C ASP A 401 -4.78 -7.71 -21.61
N HIS A 402 -3.84 -6.95 -21.03
CA HIS A 402 -2.60 -7.56 -20.61
C HIS A 402 -2.86 -8.33 -19.32
N SER A 403 -2.61 -9.64 -19.32
CA SER A 403 -2.86 -10.51 -18.15
C SER A 403 -2.14 -10.06 -16.88
N LEU A 404 -1.10 -9.23 -17.01
CA LEU A 404 -0.30 -8.70 -15.90
C LEU A 404 -0.61 -7.24 -15.55
N ASN A 405 -1.64 -6.62 -16.13
CA ASN A 405 -2.01 -5.23 -15.82
C ASN A 405 -2.54 -5.12 -14.38
N ILE A 406 -2.10 -4.10 -13.63
CA ILE A 406 -2.55 -3.83 -12.25
C ILE A 406 -4.07 -3.59 -12.13
N ILE A 407 -4.70 -3.01 -13.15
CA ILE A 407 -6.15 -2.83 -13.21
C ILE A 407 -6.83 -4.20 -13.24
N LYS A 408 -6.35 -5.11 -14.10
CA LYS A 408 -6.86 -6.49 -14.19
C LYS A 408 -6.67 -7.25 -12.88
N PHE A 409 -5.51 -7.10 -12.23
CA PHE A 409 -5.28 -7.67 -10.91
C PHE A 409 -6.34 -7.22 -9.90
N PHE A 410 -6.56 -5.92 -9.73
CA PHE A 410 -7.56 -5.44 -8.78
C PHE A 410 -9.00 -5.78 -9.19
N HIS A 411 -9.28 -5.87 -10.50
CA HIS A 411 -10.61 -6.13 -11.01
C HIS A 411 -11.02 -7.60 -10.92
N GLU A 412 -10.14 -8.53 -11.30
CA GLU A 412 -10.47 -9.94 -11.51
C GLU A 412 -9.80 -10.86 -10.47
N GLU A 413 -8.54 -10.58 -10.13
CA GLU A 413 -7.72 -11.50 -9.31
C GLU A 413 -7.85 -11.21 -7.82
N PHE A 414 -7.91 -9.93 -7.44
CA PHE A 414 -7.84 -9.51 -6.05
C PHE A 414 -9.02 -10.03 -5.21
N SER A 415 -10.20 -10.13 -5.82
CA SER A 415 -11.43 -10.67 -5.21
C SER A 415 -11.31 -12.14 -4.77
N GLN A 416 -10.31 -12.88 -5.27
CA GLN A 416 -10.04 -14.27 -4.86
C GLN A 416 -9.40 -14.36 -3.46
N GLY A 417 -8.99 -13.23 -2.88
CA GLY A 417 -8.36 -13.17 -1.56
C GLY A 417 -6.94 -13.75 -1.54
N PHE A 418 -6.28 -13.67 -0.39
CA PHE A 418 -4.87 -14.05 -0.25
C PHE A 418 -4.56 -15.45 -0.79
N PHE A 419 -5.29 -16.48 -0.33
CA PHE A 419 -5.05 -17.86 -0.76
C PHE A 419 -5.39 -18.10 -2.25
N GLY A 420 -6.36 -17.37 -2.81
CA GLY A 420 -6.64 -17.43 -4.24
C GLY A 420 -5.51 -16.83 -5.07
N ILE A 421 -4.96 -15.70 -4.64
CA ILE A 421 -3.82 -15.02 -5.27
C ILE A 421 -2.56 -15.91 -5.26
N LEU A 422 -2.34 -16.69 -4.20
CA LEU A 422 -1.25 -17.67 -4.16
C LEU A 422 -1.37 -18.73 -5.25
N ASN A 423 -2.60 -19.11 -5.62
CA ASN A 423 -2.90 -20.13 -6.60
C ASN A 423 -2.96 -19.64 -8.06
N LEU A 424 -2.76 -18.34 -8.31
CA LEU A 424 -2.73 -17.81 -9.67
C LEU A 424 -1.60 -18.49 -10.49
N PRO A 425 -1.84 -18.75 -11.78
CA PRO A 425 -0.86 -19.42 -12.64
C PRO A 425 0.47 -18.63 -12.67
N GLN A 426 1.57 -19.38 -12.73
CA GLN A 426 2.93 -18.84 -12.74
C GLN A 426 3.11 -17.91 -13.95
N SER A 427 3.22 -16.60 -13.71
CA SER A 427 3.65 -15.62 -14.71
C SER A 427 5.17 -15.72 -14.90
N PRO A 428 5.73 -15.42 -16.09
CA PRO A 428 7.18 -15.34 -16.31
C PRO A 428 7.91 -14.42 -15.31
N LEU A 429 7.21 -13.44 -14.74
CA LEU A 429 7.74 -12.53 -13.72
C LEU A 429 7.82 -13.17 -12.32
N ARG A 430 7.13 -14.31 -12.08
CA ARG A 430 7.10 -15.01 -10.80
C ARG A 430 8.35 -15.85 -10.51
N ASN A 431 9.22 -16.05 -11.51
CA ASN A 431 10.46 -16.82 -11.37
C ASN A 431 11.45 -16.24 -10.34
N ASN A 432 11.24 -15.00 -9.86
CA ASN A 432 12.06 -14.38 -8.81
C ASN A 432 11.34 -14.25 -7.45
N TYR A 433 10.09 -14.72 -7.29
CA TYR A 433 9.28 -14.54 -6.07
C TYR A 433 9.01 -15.87 -5.34
N SER A 434 10.01 -16.75 -5.27
CA SER A 434 9.93 -18.14 -4.79
C SER A 434 9.46 -18.33 -3.33
N THR A 435 9.09 -17.28 -2.62
CA THR A 435 8.71 -17.26 -1.19
C THR A 435 7.21 -17.28 -0.96
N TRP A 436 6.38 -17.05 -1.98
CA TRP A 436 4.91 -17.03 -1.83
C TRP A 436 4.30 -18.43 -1.94
N THR A 437 5.10 -19.40 -2.36
CA THR A 437 4.64 -20.70 -2.88
C THR A 437 4.69 -21.85 -1.88
N ASP A 438 5.02 -21.58 -0.62
CA ASP A 438 4.89 -22.60 0.42
C ASP A 438 3.40 -22.90 0.61
N SER A 439 3.02 -24.15 0.31
CA SER A 439 1.63 -24.59 0.44
C SER A 439 1.25 -24.64 1.92
N PHE A 440 0.49 -23.66 2.40
CA PHE A 440 -0.10 -23.69 3.73
C PHE A 440 -1.00 -24.92 3.88
N THR A 441 -0.72 -25.76 4.87
CA THR A 441 -1.60 -26.83 5.31
C THR A 441 -2.95 -26.27 5.76
N GLY A 442 -4.01 -27.10 5.75
CA GLY A 442 -5.33 -26.67 6.19
C GLY A 442 -5.36 -26.11 7.62
N GLU A 443 -4.51 -26.63 8.51
CA GLU A 443 -4.41 -26.15 9.89
C GLU A 443 -3.66 -24.81 9.97
N GLU A 444 -2.58 -24.63 9.21
CA GLU A 444 -1.89 -23.32 9.12
C GLU A 444 -2.82 -22.25 8.56
N GLN A 445 -3.59 -22.55 7.51
CA GLN A 445 -4.59 -21.62 6.98
C GLN A 445 -5.62 -21.24 8.05
N LYS A 446 -6.08 -22.21 8.85
CA LYS A 446 -7.06 -21.99 9.91
C LYS A 446 -6.50 -21.10 11.03
N GLN A 447 -5.24 -21.33 11.44
CA GLN A 447 -4.56 -20.50 12.43
C GLN A 447 -4.35 -19.08 11.92
N LEU A 448 -3.89 -18.94 10.67
CA LEU A 448 -3.68 -17.65 10.02
C LEU A 448 -4.99 -16.84 9.93
N ARG A 449 -6.08 -17.50 9.52
CA ARG A 449 -7.43 -16.91 9.48
C ARG A 449 -7.86 -16.36 10.84
N LYS A 450 -7.69 -17.14 11.92
CA LYS A 450 -8.04 -16.69 13.27
C LYS A 450 -7.26 -15.45 13.70
N GLN A 451 -5.96 -15.42 13.39
CA GLN A 451 -5.10 -14.29 13.74
C GLN A 451 -5.46 -13.04 12.94
N VAL A 452 -5.71 -13.16 11.64
CA VAL A 452 -6.15 -12.04 10.78
C VAL A 452 -7.50 -11.50 11.24
N GLU A 453 -8.48 -12.36 11.53
CA GLU A 453 -9.81 -11.91 11.94
C GLU A 453 -9.78 -11.12 13.25
N LYS A 454 -8.94 -11.53 14.20
CA LYS A 454 -8.76 -10.81 15.47
C LYS A 454 -8.34 -9.35 15.24
N ASP A 455 -7.40 -9.12 14.33
CA ASP A 455 -6.92 -7.77 14.01
C ASP A 455 -7.91 -7.00 13.14
N MET A 456 -8.61 -7.68 12.22
CA MET A 456 -9.66 -7.09 11.41
C MET A 456 -10.83 -6.58 12.26
N MET A 457 -11.22 -7.30 13.32
CA MET A 457 -12.23 -6.84 14.29
C MET A 457 -11.81 -5.51 14.93
N GLN A 458 -10.53 -5.39 15.30
CA GLN A 458 -10.00 -4.15 15.86
C GLN A 458 -10.04 -3.00 14.83
N LEU A 459 -9.63 -3.25 13.59
CA LEU A 459 -9.67 -2.25 12.52
C LEU A 459 -11.09 -1.78 12.18
N ARG A 460 -12.09 -2.66 12.30
CA ARG A 460 -13.51 -2.34 12.11
C ARG A 460 -14.13 -1.63 13.32
N GLY A 461 -13.42 -1.54 14.45
CA GLY A 461 -13.94 -0.97 15.69
C GLY A 461 -14.93 -1.88 16.42
N GLU A 462 -14.88 -3.19 16.17
CA GLU A 462 -15.74 -4.18 16.82
C GLU A 462 -15.21 -4.47 18.25
N LYS A 463 -16.08 -4.49 19.26
CA LYS A 463 -15.68 -4.79 20.64
C LYS A 463 -15.37 -6.29 20.77
N SER A 464 -14.18 -6.63 21.25
CA SER A 464 -13.78 -8.03 21.48
C SER A 464 -14.58 -8.66 22.64
N SER A 465 -15.51 -9.56 22.34
CA SER A 465 -16.10 -10.48 23.32
C SER A 465 -15.30 -11.79 23.36
N PHE A 466 -14.03 -11.74 23.74
CA PHE A 466 -13.27 -12.95 24.08
C PHE A 466 -13.16 -13.04 25.60
N SER A 467 -14.03 -13.86 26.19
CA SER A 467 -13.91 -14.27 27.58
C SER A 467 -12.64 -15.11 27.73
N THR A 468 -11.69 -14.62 28.50
CA THR A 468 -10.53 -15.39 28.94
C THR A 468 -11.03 -16.54 29.81
N GLN A 469 -11.02 -17.77 29.29
CA GLN A 469 -11.08 -18.95 30.14
C GLN A 469 -9.78 -19.00 30.95
N GLN A 470 -9.87 -18.55 32.20
CA GLN A 470 -8.84 -18.74 33.21
C GLN A 470 -8.63 -20.23 33.45
N ASN A 471 -7.43 -20.71 33.15
CA ASN A 471 -6.91 -21.92 33.80
C ASN A 471 -6.67 -21.59 35.27
N LYS A 472 -7.53 -22.17 36.13
CA LYS A 472 -7.19 -22.43 37.52
C LYS A 472 -6.14 -23.53 37.53
N ASP A 473 -4.94 -23.24 38.03
CA ASP A 473 -4.34 -24.13 39.02
C ASP A 473 -3.26 -23.43 39.87
N LYS A 474 -3.52 -23.51 41.18
CA LYS A 474 -2.65 -23.58 42.36
C LYS A 474 -1.44 -22.64 42.45
N GLY A 475 -1.56 -21.69 43.39
CA GLY A 475 -0.44 -20.95 43.93
C GLY A 475 0.34 -21.72 45.00
N SER A 476 1.57 -21.26 45.22
CA SER A 476 2.14 -21.07 46.56
C SER A 476 3.31 -20.08 46.50
N ASP A 477 3.11 -18.99 47.22
CA ASP A 477 4.06 -18.30 48.11
C ASP A 477 5.26 -17.46 47.63
N THR A 478 5.11 -16.17 47.96
CA THR A 478 6.04 -15.28 48.68
C THR A 478 7.17 -14.52 47.96
N THR A 479 6.95 -13.19 47.99
CA THR A 479 7.84 -12.10 48.46
C THR A 479 8.79 -11.36 47.51
N LYS A 480 8.51 -10.04 47.47
CA LYS A 480 9.40 -8.87 47.62
C LYS A 480 10.12 -8.26 46.40
N ASP A 481 9.79 -6.97 46.25
CA ASP A 481 10.64 -5.79 46.10
C ASP A 481 11.55 -5.57 44.86
N ALA A 482 11.25 -4.43 44.22
CA ALA A 482 12.15 -3.32 43.92
C ALA A 482 13.09 -3.36 42.68
N THR A 483 12.83 -2.35 41.83
CA THR A 483 13.79 -1.43 41.20
C THR A 483 14.86 -1.91 40.21
N ASN A 484 14.83 -1.21 39.07
CA ASN A 484 15.95 -0.55 38.38
C ASN A 484 16.76 -1.26 37.28
N THR A 485 16.87 -0.49 36.19
CA THR A 485 18.02 -0.26 35.28
C THR A 485 18.44 -1.33 34.27
N ALA A 486 18.19 -1.00 33.00
CA ALA A 486 19.16 -0.49 32.00
C ALA A 486 20.52 -1.18 31.81
N ALA A 487 20.94 -1.16 30.54
CA ALA A 487 22.30 -1.35 29.99
C ALA A 487 22.79 -2.82 29.95
N GLN A 488 23.56 -3.31 28.98
CA GLN A 488 24.28 -2.69 27.87
C GLN A 488 24.74 -3.80 26.91
N SER A 489 24.90 -3.39 25.65
CA SER A 489 25.84 -3.83 24.61
C SER A 489 26.96 -4.84 24.94
N ALA A 490 27.26 -5.65 23.91
CA ALA A 490 28.55 -5.82 23.24
C ALA A 490 29.13 -7.25 23.20
N SER A 491 29.29 -7.72 21.94
CA SER A 491 30.46 -8.40 21.37
C SER A 491 31.13 -9.54 22.15
N LEU A 492 31.27 -10.70 21.49
CA LEU A 492 32.60 -11.30 21.28
C LEU A 492 32.57 -12.40 20.21
N LYS A 493 33.67 -12.38 19.45
CA LYS A 493 34.11 -13.30 18.40
C LYS A 493 34.36 -14.71 18.95
N HIS A 494 34.17 -15.74 18.12
CA HIS A 494 35.22 -16.73 17.92
C HIS A 494 35.11 -17.48 16.59
N GLU A 495 36.29 -17.89 16.16
CA GLU A 495 36.74 -18.44 14.89
C GLU A 495 36.58 -19.97 14.83
N ASN A 496 36.02 -20.44 13.70
CA ASN A 496 36.64 -21.41 12.78
C ASN A 496 36.73 -22.91 13.24
N PRO A 497 37.16 -23.85 12.36
CA PRO A 497 36.35 -24.54 11.35
C PRO A 497 36.43 -26.08 11.46
N LEU A 498 35.62 -26.86 10.73
CA LEU A 498 36.08 -28.18 10.25
C LEU A 498 35.29 -28.75 9.06
N LYS A 499 36.08 -29.45 8.25
CA LYS A 499 35.90 -30.01 6.91
C LYS A 499 35.25 -31.40 6.91
N ASN A 500 34.81 -31.76 5.69
CA ASN A 500 34.72 -33.10 5.08
C ASN A 500 33.64 -34.05 5.61
N GLN A 501 32.79 -34.58 4.71
CA GLN A 501 33.13 -35.80 3.97
C GLN A 501 32.10 -36.07 2.85
N GLN A 502 32.64 -36.47 1.70
CA GLN A 502 31.96 -37.14 0.59
C GLN A 502 31.45 -38.51 1.03
N MET A 503 30.33 -38.96 0.47
CA MET A 503 30.22 -40.34 -0.01
C MET A 503 29.37 -40.38 -1.29
N GLU A 504 30.00 -40.91 -2.33
CA GLU A 504 29.41 -41.38 -3.58
C GLU A 504 28.50 -42.58 -3.32
N THR A 505 27.53 -42.84 -4.22
CA THR A 505 27.51 -44.12 -4.96
C THR A 505 26.64 -44.02 -6.22
N ASN A 506 27.23 -44.58 -7.28
CA ASN A 506 26.81 -44.79 -8.67
C ASN A 506 25.45 -45.51 -8.83
N ALA A 507 24.54 -45.06 -9.70
CA ALA A 507 24.36 -45.41 -11.14
C ALA A 507 23.58 -46.75 -11.38
N PRO A 508 23.20 -47.14 -12.62
CA PRO A 508 22.18 -46.53 -13.49
C PRO A 508 21.16 -47.56 -14.09
N THR A 509 20.12 -47.05 -14.78
CA THR A 509 19.23 -47.57 -15.89
C THR A 509 19.05 -49.09 -16.16
N PRO A 510 17.92 -49.60 -16.75
CA PRO A 510 17.47 -49.22 -18.11
C PRO A 510 15.95 -49.29 -18.43
N GLN A 511 15.69 -48.82 -19.66
CA GLN A 511 14.47 -48.66 -20.44
C GLN A 511 13.68 -49.95 -20.77
N ASN A 512 12.40 -49.77 -21.11
CA ASN A 512 11.63 -50.42 -22.20
C ASN A 512 10.37 -49.52 -22.43
N LEU A 513 10.07 -48.87 -23.58
CA LEU A 513 9.78 -49.34 -24.95
C LEU A 513 8.75 -50.50 -24.92
N GLU A 514 7.53 -50.44 -25.46
CA GLU A 514 7.11 -50.06 -26.81
C GLU A 514 5.55 -49.99 -26.93
N LYS A 515 5.08 -49.10 -27.84
CA LYS A 515 4.04 -49.27 -28.91
C LYS A 515 2.59 -49.65 -28.58
N GLU A 516 1.66 -48.74 -28.93
CA GLU A 516 0.77 -48.74 -30.12
C GLU A 516 -0.49 -49.62 -29.98
N ASN A 517 -1.68 -49.01 -30.04
CA ASN A 517 -2.52 -49.12 -31.24
C ASN A 517 -3.80 -48.27 -31.18
N ALA A 518 -4.24 -47.93 -32.38
CA ALA A 518 -5.30 -47.00 -32.69
C ALA A 518 -6.70 -47.63 -32.77
N SER A 519 -7.69 -46.74 -32.70
CA SER A 519 -8.84 -46.62 -33.61
C SER A 519 -10.22 -47.14 -33.19
N ASN A 520 -11.17 -46.24 -33.48
CA ASN A 520 -12.51 -46.44 -34.06
C ASN A 520 -13.80 -46.46 -33.20
N HIS A 521 -14.55 -45.38 -33.44
CA HIS A 521 -15.95 -45.30 -33.91
C HIS A 521 -17.16 -45.51 -32.97
N ASN A 522 -18.00 -44.47 -33.02
CA ASN A 522 -19.47 -44.43 -33.01
C ASN A 522 -20.22 -45.03 -31.81
N GLN A 523 -21.00 -44.18 -31.13
CA GLN A 523 -22.45 -44.14 -31.37
C GLN A 523 -23.13 -42.98 -30.64
N LYS A 524 -23.85 -42.16 -31.43
CA LYS A 524 -24.99 -41.35 -30.97
C LYS A 524 -26.03 -42.27 -30.31
N LYS A 525 -26.47 -41.92 -29.10
CA LYS A 525 -27.79 -42.28 -28.58
C LYS A 525 -28.45 -41.06 -27.97
N THR A 526 -29.37 -40.49 -28.76
CA THR A 526 -30.49 -39.65 -28.34
C THR A 526 -31.55 -40.50 -27.63
N VAL A 527 -31.99 -40.10 -26.44
CA VAL A 527 -33.30 -40.46 -25.84
C VAL A 527 -33.70 -39.29 -24.89
N PRO A 528 -34.97 -39.12 -24.50
CA PRO A 528 -35.90 -38.11 -25.03
C PRO A 528 -36.20 -36.98 -24.03
N LYS A 529 -36.62 -35.81 -24.56
CA LYS A 529 -37.21 -34.73 -23.75
C LYS A 529 -38.57 -35.18 -23.21
N HIS A 530 -38.69 -35.36 -21.90
CA HIS A 530 -39.98 -35.32 -21.23
C HIS A 530 -40.48 -33.86 -21.19
N HIS A 531 -41.56 -33.58 -21.91
CA HIS A 531 -42.38 -32.41 -21.65
C HIS A 531 -43.14 -32.65 -20.34
N ILE A 532 -42.73 -31.95 -19.28
CA ILE A 532 -43.56 -31.75 -18.10
C ILE A 532 -44.46 -30.55 -18.42
N HIS A 533 -45.77 -30.78 -18.44
CA HIS A 533 -46.75 -29.71 -18.36
C HIS A 533 -46.50 -28.95 -17.05
N GLN A 534 -45.93 -27.74 -17.13
CA GLN A 534 -45.90 -26.82 -15.99
C GLN A 534 -47.30 -26.21 -15.85
N SER A 535 -47.96 -26.48 -14.73
CA SER A 535 -49.17 -25.76 -14.31
C SER A 535 -48.86 -24.29 -14.08
N GLU A 536 -49.77 -23.39 -14.47
CA GLU A 536 -49.59 -21.95 -14.24
C GLU A 536 -49.37 -21.65 -12.74
N PRO A 537 -48.41 -20.76 -12.40
CA PRO A 537 -48.08 -20.45 -11.02
C PRO A 537 -49.26 -19.78 -10.32
N LYS A 538 -49.51 -20.17 -9.06
CA LYS A 538 -50.67 -19.72 -8.30
C LYS A 538 -50.42 -18.39 -7.59
N ILE A 539 -49.17 -18.01 -7.36
CA ILE A 539 -48.68 -16.69 -6.93
C ILE A 539 -47.39 -16.36 -7.70
N SER A 540 -46.98 -15.08 -7.76
CA SER A 540 -45.82 -14.65 -8.57
C SER A 540 -44.84 -13.87 -7.70
N LEU A 541 -43.71 -14.46 -7.34
CA LEU A 541 -42.75 -13.81 -6.43
C LEU A 541 -41.76 -12.93 -7.20
N MET A 542 -41.53 -11.71 -6.70
CA MET A 542 -40.61 -10.73 -7.32
C MET A 542 -39.15 -10.89 -6.87
N ASN A 543 -38.92 -11.55 -5.72
CA ASN A 543 -37.59 -11.66 -5.15
C ASN A 543 -36.71 -12.68 -5.88
N ALA A 544 -35.50 -12.26 -6.24
CA ALA A 544 -34.49 -13.09 -6.86
C ALA A 544 -33.18 -12.93 -6.10
N TYR A 545 -32.61 -14.04 -5.65
CA TYR A 545 -31.27 -14.06 -5.05
C TYR A 545 -30.28 -13.37 -6.02
N PRO A 546 -29.64 -12.25 -5.60
CA PRO A 546 -28.97 -11.36 -6.55
C PRO A 546 -27.66 -11.96 -7.07
N TYR A 547 -27.11 -12.97 -6.40
CA TYR A 547 -25.82 -13.57 -6.69
C TYR A 547 -25.93 -14.81 -7.60
N GLY A 548 -24.85 -15.17 -8.31
CA GLY A 548 -24.82 -16.34 -9.22
C GLY A 548 -25.50 -16.14 -10.59
N LYS A 549 -25.88 -14.90 -10.94
CA LYS A 549 -26.43 -14.56 -12.28
C LYS A 549 -25.31 -14.70 -13.31
N ASN A 550 -25.59 -15.36 -14.45
CA ASN A 550 -24.64 -15.57 -15.56
C ASN A 550 -23.42 -16.49 -15.28
N GLY A 551 -23.49 -17.34 -14.24
CA GLY A 551 -22.43 -18.33 -13.97
C GLY A 551 -21.24 -17.80 -13.16
N SER A 552 -21.21 -16.50 -12.85
CA SER A 552 -20.26 -15.88 -11.91
C SER A 552 -20.88 -15.75 -10.51
N GLY A 553 -20.18 -16.25 -9.50
CA GLY A 553 -20.56 -16.16 -8.08
C GLY A 553 -19.45 -15.51 -7.25
N ARG A 554 -19.76 -15.09 -6.01
CA ARG A 554 -18.75 -14.60 -5.06
C ARG A 554 -17.93 -15.77 -4.51
N SER A 555 -16.69 -15.51 -4.08
CA SER A 555 -15.82 -16.49 -3.44
C SER A 555 -16.39 -16.93 -2.08
N HIS A 556 -16.43 -18.24 -1.81
CA HIS A 556 -16.87 -18.83 -0.51
C HIS A 556 -15.66 -19.41 0.22
N LEU A 557 -15.63 -19.35 1.56
CA LEU A 557 -14.59 -19.96 2.40
C LEU A 557 -14.52 -21.49 2.25
N VAL A 558 -15.67 -22.11 2.02
CA VAL A 558 -15.83 -23.50 1.57
C VAL A 558 -16.93 -23.44 0.49
N PRO A 559 -16.67 -23.83 -0.77
CA PRO A 559 -17.71 -23.88 -1.78
C PRO A 559 -18.80 -24.84 -1.28
N ALA A 560 -20.04 -24.38 -1.17
CA ALA A 560 -21.12 -25.29 -0.87
C ALA A 560 -21.17 -26.35 -1.99
N GLN A 561 -21.13 -27.63 -1.59
CA GLN A 561 -21.15 -28.80 -2.45
C GLN A 561 -22.41 -29.60 -2.11
N TYR A 562 -23.04 -30.14 -3.14
CA TYR A 562 -24.29 -30.90 -3.02
C TYR A 562 -24.19 -32.13 -3.92
N ASN A 563 -24.57 -33.31 -3.42
CA ASN A 563 -24.43 -34.57 -4.17
C ASN A 563 -25.74 -34.98 -4.90
N GLY A 564 -26.75 -34.12 -4.93
CA GLY A 564 -28.02 -34.38 -5.61
C GLY A 564 -28.16 -33.72 -7.00
N GLU A 565 -29.39 -33.38 -7.38
CA GLU A 565 -29.76 -32.89 -8.73
C GLU A 565 -28.99 -31.63 -9.18
N PHE A 566 -28.48 -30.84 -8.23
CA PHE A 566 -27.71 -29.62 -8.48
C PHE A 566 -26.19 -29.80 -8.37
N SER A 567 -25.68 -31.03 -8.27
CA SER A 567 -24.25 -31.36 -8.06
C SER A 567 -23.26 -30.80 -9.09
N LYS A 568 -23.75 -30.41 -10.27
CA LYS A 568 -22.95 -29.72 -11.30
C LYS A 568 -22.67 -28.25 -11.00
N TYR A 569 -23.30 -27.66 -9.99
CA TYR A 569 -23.14 -26.27 -9.58
C TYR A 569 -22.44 -26.19 -8.22
N ASN A 570 -21.70 -25.12 -7.97
CA ASN A 570 -21.03 -24.86 -6.69
C ASN A 570 -21.25 -23.40 -6.23
N GLY A 571 -21.08 -23.13 -4.94
CA GLY A 571 -21.07 -21.76 -4.39
C GLY A 571 -22.37 -20.99 -4.61
N ASP A 572 -22.29 -19.72 -5.04
CA ASP A 572 -23.48 -18.87 -5.22
C ASP A 572 -24.38 -19.34 -6.38
N VAL A 573 -23.82 -19.99 -7.39
CA VAL A 573 -24.60 -20.57 -8.50
C VAL A 573 -25.43 -21.76 -8.00
N LEU A 574 -24.86 -22.60 -7.13
CA LEU A 574 -25.60 -23.69 -6.46
C LEU A 574 -26.72 -23.15 -5.58
N LYS A 575 -26.41 -22.18 -4.71
CA LYS A 575 -27.40 -21.55 -3.82
C LYS A 575 -28.53 -20.89 -4.61
N ARG A 576 -28.22 -20.20 -5.71
CA ARG A 576 -29.21 -19.64 -6.62
C ARG A 576 -30.12 -20.72 -7.20
N LYS A 577 -29.57 -21.85 -7.66
CA LYS A 577 -30.37 -22.93 -8.25
C LYS A 577 -31.29 -23.61 -7.24
N ILE A 578 -30.82 -23.77 -6.01
CA ILE A 578 -31.65 -24.26 -4.90
C ILE A 578 -32.77 -23.27 -4.58
N LEU A 579 -32.46 -21.96 -4.52
CA LEU A 579 -33.47 -20.93 -4.27
C LEU A 579 -34.48 -20.81 -5.42
N ASP A 580 -34.04 -20.90 -6.68
CA ASP A 580 -34.92 -20.95 -7.85
C ASP A 580 -35.89 -22.16 -7.74
N HIS A 581 -35.39 -23.33 -7.32
CA HIS A 581 -36.20 -24.53 -7.11
C HIS A 581 -37.20 -24.40 -5.94
N PHE A 582 -36.80 -23.78 -4.83
CA PHE A 582 -37.70 -23.49 -3.72
C PHE A 582 -38.75 -22.45 -4.11
N LYS A 583 -38.36 -21.43 -4.87
CA LYS A 583 -39.26 -20.43 -5.42
C LYS A 583 -40.36 -21.08 -6.24
N ASP A 584 -40.01 -21.97 -7.18
CA ASP A 584 -40.98 -22.68 -8.01
C ASP A 584 -42.01 -23.46 -7.18
N LYS A 585 -41.57 -24.07 -6.06
CA LYS A 585 -42.48 -24.79 -5.14
C LYS A 585 -43.36 -23.84 -4.33
N ILE A 586 -42.82 -22.73 -3.85
CA ILE A 586 -43.57 -21.71 -3.09
C ILE A 586 -44.65 -21.08 -3.98
N GLU A 587 -44.35 -20.84 -5.26
CA GLU A 587 -45.30 -20.29 -6.24
C GLU A 587 -46.52 -21.20 -6.52
N GLN A 588 -46.47 -22.48 -6.11
CA GLN A 588 -47.58 -23.43 -6.22
C GLN A 588 -48.49 -23.48 -4.99
N CYS A 589 -48.10 -22.84 -3.88
CA CYS A 589 -48.92 -22.75 -2.68
C CYS A 589 -50.07 -21.75 -2.86
N SER A 590 -51.27 -22.10 -2.38
CA SER A 590 -52.46 -21.22 -2.40
C SER A 590 -52.98 -20.88 -1.02
N THR A 591 -52.51 -21.58 0.00
CA THR A 591 -52.92 -21.38 1.39
C THR A 591 -51.70 -21.33 2.32
N ILE A 592 -51.85 -20.65 3.46
CA ILE A 592 -50.80 -20.60 4.50
C ILE A 592 -50.50 -22.00 5.04
N LYS A 593 -51.51 -22.88 5.12
CA LYS A 593 -51.32 -24.28 5.52
C LYS A 593 -50.43 -25.07 4.56
N GLU A 594 -50.60 -24.90 3.25
CA GLU A 594 -49.73 -25.51 2.24
C GLU A 594 -48.31 -24.93 2.31
N LEU A 595 -48.17 -23.62 2.52
CA LEU A 595 -46.89 -22.95 2.67
C LEU A 595 -46.14 -23.43 3.92
N ASN A 596 -46.82 -23.55 5.07
CA ASN A 596 -46.26 -24.09 6.31
C ASN A 596 -45.82 -25.55 6.16
N ALA A 597 -46.59 -26.38 5.44
CA ALA A 597 -46.20 -27.76 5.15
C ALA A 597 -44.96 -27.82 4.24
N LEU A 598 -44.89 -26.94 3.24
CA LEU A 598 -43.72 -26.82 2.37
C LEU A 598 -42.48 -26.37 3.13
N ILE A 599 -42.60 -25.37 4.00
CA ILE A 599 -41.49 -24.87 4.85
C ILE A 599 -40.94 -26.01 5.72
N LYS A 600 -41.81 -26.77 6.41
CA LYS A 600 -41.39 -27.96 7.18
C LYS A 600 -40.65 -28.98 6.32
N SER A 601 -41.10 -29.18 5.07
CA SER A 601 -40.44 -30.09 4.15
C SER A 601 -39.11 -29.58 3.61
N ILE A 602 -38.92 -28.26 3.52
CA ILE A 602 -37.67 -27.62 3.06
C ILE A 602 -36.62 -27.67 4.16
N ILE A 603 -36.98 -27.34 5.41
CA ILE A 603 -36.03 -27.24 6.53
C ILE A 603 -35.24 -28.53 6.76
N VAL A 604 -35.84 -29.69 6.45
CA VAL A 604 -35.21 -31.01 6.64
C VAL A 604 -34.40 -31.49 5.43
N THR A 605 -34.21 -30.67 4.40
CA THR A 605 -33.48 -31.06 3.16
C THR A 605 -31.99 -30.73 3.24
N GLU A 606 -31.17 -31.54 2.58
CA GLU A 606 -29.75 -31.24 2.36
C GLU A 606 -29.57 -29.93 1.56
N GLU A 607 -30.51 -29.59 0.68
CA GLU A 607 -30.55 -28.31 -0.03
C GLU A 607 -30.67 -27.11 0.92
N PHE A 608 -31.45 -27.22 2.01
CA PHE A 608 -31.56 -26.17 3.03
C PHE A 608 -30.28 -26.04 3.87
N GLU A 609 -29.60 -27.15 4.17
CA GLU A 609 -28.25 -27.13 4.79
C GLU A 609 -27.23 -26.40 3.92
N VAL A 610 -27.31 -26.56 2.60
CA VAL A 610 -26.48 -25.83 1.64
C VAL A 610 -26.71 -24.32 1.71
N LEU A 611 -27.95 -23.86 1.94
CA LEU A 611 -28.26 -22.43 2.12
C LEU A 611 -27.71 -21.88 3.45
N LYS A 612 -27.70 -22.70 4.50
CA LYS A 612 -27.09 -22.39 5.82
C LYS A 612 -25.57 -22.28 5.77
N THR A 613 -24.92 -22.80 4.72
CA THR A 613 -23.45 -22.75 4.60
C THR A 613 -22.95 -21.29 4.58
N PRO A 614 -22.14 -20.85 5.56
CA PRO A 614 -21.74 -19.44 5.72
C PRO A 614 -20.93 -18.88 4.55
N GLN A 615 -21.11 -17.59 4.25
CA GLN A 615 -20.36 -16.88 3.21
C GLN A 615 -19.07 -16.20 3.75
N ARG A 616 -19.01 -15.90 5.05
CA ARG A 616 -17.90 -15.27 5.77
C ARG A 616 -17.65 -15.99 7.10
N MET A 617 -16.48 -15.81 7.74
CA MET A 617 -16.18 -16.40 9.06
C MET A 617 -17.08 -15.85 10.17
N THR A 618 -17.55 -14.60 10.04
CA THR A 618 -18.42 -13.94 11.04
C THR A 618 -19.79 -14.61 11.15
N SER A 619 -20.42 -14.98 10.04
CA SER A 619 -21.70 -15.71 10.03
C SER A 619 -21.58 -17.13 10.61
N ALA A 620 -20.39 -17.75 10.50
CA ALA A 620 -20.11 -19.08 11.03
C ALA A 620 -19.84 -19.09 12.56
N ILE A 621 -19.41 -17.95 13.13
CA ILE A 621 -18.98 -17.85 14.54
C ILE A 621 -20.05 -17.15 15.42
N LEU A 622 -20.90 -16.28 14.85
CA LEU A 622 -21.93 -15.53 15.58
C LEU A 622 -23.37 -16.06 15.42
N GLY A 623 -23.58 -17.13 14.65
CA GLY A 623 -24.93 -17.68 14.40
C GLY A 623 -25.84 -16.75 13.58
N LEU A 624 -25.27 -15.84 12.79
CA LEU A 624 -26.04 -14.89 11.97
C LEU A 624 -26.56 -15.55 10.69
N LYS A 625 -27.83 -15.25 10.33
CA LYS A 625 -28.50 -15.71 9.11
C LYS A 625 -27.67 -15.42 7.85
N THR A 626 -27.66 -16.35 6.89
CA THR A 626 -26.94 -16.15 5.62
C THR A 626 -27.80 -15.35 4.64
N SER A 627 -27.19 -14.61 3.70
CA SER A 627 -27.96 -13.89 2.66
C SER A 627 -28.79 -14.80 1.74
N ALA A 628 -28.52 -16.10 1.72
CA ALA A 628 -29.33 -17.09 1.02
C ALA A 628 -30.56 -17.51 1.84
N ILE A 629 -30.42 -17.57 3.17
CA ILE A 629 -31.54 -17.78 4.10
C ILE A 629 -32.43 -16.52 4.15
N GLU A 630 -31.85 -15.32 4.21
CA GLU A 630 -32.60 -14.05 4.12
C GLU A 630 -33.43 -13.98 2.83
N ALA A 631 -32.84 -14.34 1.69
CA ALA A 631 -33.58 -14.36 0.42
C ALA A 631 -34.73 -15.39 0.40
N LEU A 632 -34.59 -16.52 1.11
CA LEU A 632 -35.67 -17.49 1.26
C LEU A 632 -36.78 -16.97 2.19
N GLU A 633 -36.42 -16.30 3.30
CA GLU A 633 -37.37 -15.63 4.19
C GLU A 633 -38.16 -14.56 3.46
N ASP A 634 -37.49 -13.74 2.66
CA ASP A 634 -38.13 -12.72 1.83
C ASP A 634 -39.10 -13.31 0.81
N MET A 635 -38.76 -14.45 0.19
CA MET A 635 -39.67 -15.18 -0.71
C MET A 635 -40.90 -15.72 0.02
N VAL A 636 -40.72 -16.26 1.23
CA VAL A 636 -41.82 -16.77 2.06
C VAL A 636 -42.73 -15.63 2.52
N ASN A 637 -42.17 -14.49 2.93
CA ASN A 637 -42.93 -13.33 3.38
C ASN A 637 -43.73 -12.67 2.23
N ASP A 638 -43.14 -12.59 1.03
CA ASP A 638 -43.84 -12.16 -0.19
C ASP A 638 -45.00 -13.13 -0.52
N ALA A 639 -44.76 -14.44 -0.43
CA ALA A 639 -45.80 -15.45 -0.62
C ALA A 639 -46.96 -15.32 0.38
N VAL A 640 -46.66 -15.11 1.67
CA VAL A 640 -47.69 -14.86 2.71
C VAL A 640 -48.53 -13.64 2.35
N THR A 641 -47.88 -12.56 1.92
CA THR A 641 -48.56 -11.32 1.55
C THR A 641 -49.51 -11.56 0.39
N GLN A 642 -49.04 -12.20 -0.69
CA GLN A 642 -49.85 -12.49 -1.87
C GLN A 642 -50.99 -13.50 -1.61
N ILE A 643 -50.75 -14.51 -0.77
CA ILE A 643 -51.78 -15.49 -0.37
C ILE A 643 -52.87 -14.81 0.47
N LYS A 644 -52.50 -13.90 1.38
CA LYS A 644 -53.46 -13.12 2.18
C LYS A 644 -54.26 -12.15 1.32
N GLU A 645 -53.61 -11.47 0.37
CA GLU A 645 -54.27 -10.56 -0.57
C GLU A 645 -55.26 -11.28 -1.49
N LYS A 646 -54.91 -12.47 -2.02
CA LYS A 646 -55.80 -13.26 -2.89
C LYS A 646 -56.99 -13.89 -2.17
N ASN A 647 -56.85 -14.23 -0.89
CA ASN A 647 -57.88 -14.94 -0.12
C ASN A 647 -58.82 -14.02 0.68
N ASN A 648 -58.73 -12.69 0.51
CA ASN A 648 -59.53 -11.71 1.24
C ASN A 648 -61.02 -11.64 0.80
N THR A 649 -61.65 -12.79 0.57
CA THR A 649 -63.11 -12.94 0.48
C THR A 649 -63.67 -14.03 1.41
N GLN A 650 -62.86 -14.67 2.26
CA GLN A 650 -63.40 -15.57 3.28
C GLN A 650 -62.61 -15.52 4.59
N GLN A 651 -63.32 -15.18 5.67
CA GLN A 651 -62.83 -15.21 7.06
C GLN A 651 -62.16 -16.55 7.36
N LEU A 652 -60.84 -16.54 7.49
CA LEU A 652 -60.08 -17.65 8.05
C LEU A 652 -59.25 -17.11 9.22
N LYS A 653 -59.26 -17.88 10.31
CA LYS A 653 -58.52 -17.62 11.54
C LYS A 653 -57.03 -17.45 11.20
N ASP A 654 -56.39 -16.46 11.81
CA ASP A 654 -54.95 -16.26 11.71
C ASP A 654 -54.22 -17.56 12.13
N GLU A 655 -53.80 -18.34 11.14
CA GLU A 655 -52.77 -19.37 11.31
C GLU A 655 -51.43 -18.66 11.14
N ASP A 656 -50.64 -18.57 12.22
CA ASP A 656 -49.33 -17.95 12.21
C ASP A 656 -48.34 -18.73 11.33
N LEU A 657 -47.45 -18.01 10.65
CA LEU A 657 -46.35 -18.58 9.86
C LEU A 657 -45.35 -19.25 10.81
N ILE A 658 -44.88 -20.44 10.45
CA ILE A 658 -43.83 -21.13 11.21
C ILE A 658 -42.48 -20.46 10.93
N SER A 659 -41.72 -20.15 11.99
CA SER A 659 -40.40 -19.56 11.87
C SER A 659 -39.40 -20.55 11.28
N LEU A 660 -38.48 -20.08 10.45
CA LEU A 660 -37.35 -20.89 9.96
C LEU A 660 -36.32 -21.21 11.08
N GLU A 661 -36.49 -20.65 12.28
CA GLU A 661 -35.60 -20.80 13.45
C GLU A 661 -36.12 -21.78 14.52
N ASP A 662 -37.31 -22.38 14.36
CA ASP A 662 -37.90 -23.30 15.34
C ASP A 662 -37.24 -24.69 15.31
N ASP A 663 -35.97 -24.77 15.70
CA ASP A 663 -35.22 -26.02 15.78
C ASP A 663 -34.39 -26.12 17.07
N LEU A 664 -35.03 -25.85 18.21
CA LEU A 664 -34.53 -26.20 19.55
C LEU A 664 -35.72 -26.47 20.48
N GLU A 665 -36.36 -27.65 20.42
CA GLU A 665 -36.98 -28.32 21.60
C GLU A 665 -37.77 -29.63 21.35
N ILE A 666 -37.79 -30.24 20.14
CA ILE A 666 -38.69 -31.39 19.88
C ILE A 666 -38.01 -32.77 19.85
N THR A 667 -36.70 -32.89 20.14
CA THR A 667 -36.00 -34.20 20.12
C THR A 667 -35.58 -34.77 21.47
N ASP A 668 -36.21 -34.38 22.59
CA ASP A 668 -35.86 -34.92 23.93
C ASP A 668 -37.02 -35.47 24.78
N LYS A 669 -38.24 -35.56 24.24
CA LYS A 669 -39.41 -36.08 24.98
C LYS A 669 -39.88 -37.49 24.64
N GLU A 670 -39.32 -38.17 23.63
CA GLU A 670 -39.76 -39.53 23.25
C GLU A 670 -38.77 -40.67 23.59
N ASN A 671 -37.62 -40.40 24.23
CA ASN A 671 -36.64 -41.44 24.59
C ASN A 671 -36.45 -41.70 26.10
N ARG A 672 -37.38 -41.26 26.96
CA ARG A 672 -37.42 -41.68 28.38
C ARG A 672 -38.59 -42.62 28.63
N ASP A 673 -38.53 -43.83 28.10
CA ASP A 673 -39.27 -44.98 28.64
C ASP A 673 -38.78 -46.28 28.00
N ILE A 674 -37.52 -46.68 28.27
CA ILE A 674 -37.13 -48.09 28.18
C ILE A 674 -36.28 -48.45 29.41
N ASN A 675 -36.97 -49.08 30.34
CA ASN A 675 -36.49 -49.76 31.53
C ASN A 675 -35.76 -51.06 31.11
N ILE A 676 -34.57 -51.37 31.62
CA ILE A 676 -34.04 -52.74 31.83
C ILE A 676 -32.85 -52.68 32.82
N PRO A 677 -32.72 -53.61 33.80
CA PRO A 677 -31.93 -53.45 35.01
C PRO A 677 -30.51 -54.04 34.95
N SER A 678 -29.63 -53.52 35.80
CA SER A 678 -28.24 -53.96 36.04
C SER A 678 -28.13 -55.30 36.78
N PRO A 679 -27.00 -56.02 36.64
CA PRO A 679 -26.31 -56.68 37.74
C PRO A 679 -25.49 -55.69 38.58
#